data_AF-A0A285EHN7-F1
#
_entry.id   AF-A0A285EHN7-F1
#
_cell.length_a   1.000
_cell.length_b   1.000
_cell.length_c   1.000
_cell.angle_alpha   90.00
_cell.angle_beta   90.00
_cell.angle_gamma   90.00
#
_symmetry.space_group_name_H-M   'P 1'
#
loop_
_entity.id
_entity.type
_entity.pdbx_description
1 polymer ?
#
loop_
_entity_poly.entity_id
_entity_poly.type
_entity_poly.pdbx_seq_one_letter_code
_entity_poly.pdbx_strand_id
1 'polypeptide(L)'
;MPISGPAGPLTDVRRGRPRTREQRRALRSGAFDLLAVVAALALVGLGLANLYLVGATELAARQAVIALGGVVALAGFWRVRVRYLGVLGWLAYGAAVVLLVGVLTVGLSANGATRWIAIGSLTFQPSELAKLGLILVLAAVLGSGRPPWQRVTLAVLLAVVPIGLTLLQPDLSTTTLLVVLSGAMLVIGRVPARFLLPLVAAAAVAAPLLISLLRPYQVERLGTFLVGAHESPTGSGWALRQAHIAVGSGGLFGRTDDPLRGLRAQYLPERDTDLALASLVGQWGLVAGAGAVLAAIVLVWRLALASRTSRTPHGALVGGGLAVLMGVETVVSVGANLGLLPLAGVPFPLLSYGGTALVVHLAAIGVVLAVRRDGARRRLWVPNRYHPRPRLVRLAALALSVLLISFGLYGWNLQRTQGEALQVVGQEQMTRCIRLPAERGAITDRHGEPLAVNAADVGRGVDRVLVVPALLRTRPADVDRLADLLARPREELHAQIATTEPTTLSLPVAEVPRDVGDAITAAGIAAVLVVPEPRRSYPQGALLGPVLGFAGVATPEDEKRWPDLPRGEFVGRAGLEQQYDAVLRGINGQQCVYVDPTGVPAALGERQAPVPGAELRLSIDLGLQRLLDSGLAAALRAQPRPQGKIGAAVAMDPRTGQVLAMASTPSFDNNVYGPPVDTGALQALADAPGSPMLEHVTQAVAPPGSTFKLVVAAANQAHAAFAPHRAIPTGASFTYGGHTFGNWKPMGPMDLVESIAISNDVYFYKLALALGVDAIAETARSLGVGERTGIDLPAESAGYLGTPESVRERGGAWYGGSTVILGIGQGEIQVTPLQNARWTAAVATGELVTPRLALAVGTDAGTYTALPAPAATPVPFAAELGPVREGMREAVTRGTATRLADLPAPAGAKTGTAQDGGLRDDEYDNWMSAAAPMDAPEIVVTALVQGPGTGGNTARNVVADTLRHYLEHRADVVGTGPVQAP
;
A
#
# COMPACT_ATOMS: atom_id res chain seq x y z
N MET A 1 -59.59 -4.71 91.96
CA MET A 1 -60.02 -6.02 92.48
C MET A 1 -60.44 -6.88 91.29
N PRO A 2 -60.19 -8.22 91.25
CA PRO A 2 -59.29 -9.09 92.06
C PRO A 2 -57.79 -8.70 91.94
N ILE A 3 -56.74 -9.38 92.44
CA ILE A 3 -56.52 -10.52 93.38
C ILE A 3 -56.22 -11.95 92.79
N SER A 4 -55.11 -12.57 93.28
CA SER A 4 -54.64 -13.99 93.17
C SER A 4 -54.30 -14.59 91.78
N GLY A 5 -53.31 -15.50 91.59
CA GLY A 5 -52.25 -16.11 92.44
C GLY A 5 -51.94 -17.57 91.98
N PRO A 6 -50.99 -18.36 92.53
CA PRO A 6 -49.74 -18.08 93.25
C PRO A 6 -48.50 -18.64 92.47
N ALA A 7 -47.46 -19.24 93.10
CA ALA A 7 -46.18 -19.60 92.46
C ALA A 7 -45.52 -20.94 92.90
N GLY A 8 -44.61 -21.48 92.05
CA GLY A 8 -43.64 -22.56 92.33
C GLY A 8 -43.86 -23.87 91.54
N PRO A 9 -42.87 -24.80 91.44
CA PRO A 9 -41.48 -24.76 91.92
C PRO A 9 -40.41 -24.87 90.79
N LEU A 10 -39.16 -25.24 91.14
CA LEU A 10 -37.97 -25.26 90.27
C LEU A 10 -37.62 -26.64 89.65
N THR A 11 -36.67 -26.61 88.69
CA THR A 11 -35.75 -27.68 88.19
C THR A 11 -36.09 -28.44 86.88
N ASP A 12 -35.21 -28.28 85.88
CA ASP A 12 -34.76 -29.34 84.94
C ASP A 12 -33.32 -29.01 84.50
N VAL A 13 -32.35 -29.84 84.89
CA VAL A 13 -30.93 -29.67 84.53
C VAL A 13 -30.64 -30.40 83.22
N ARG A 14 -31.03 -29.79 82.09
CA ARG A 14 -30.79 -30.37 80.76
C ARG A 14 -29.32 -30.40 80.37
N ARG A 15 -28.67 -31.53 80.70
CA ARG A 15 -27.35 -31.94 80.20
C ARG A 15 -27.26 -31.74 78.68
N GLY A 16 -26.23 -31.04 78.22
CA GLY A 16 -26.07 -30.69 76.80
C GLY A 16 -25.82 -31.91 75.91
N ARG A 17 -26.67 -32.14 74.91
CA ARG A 17 -26.47 -33.19 73.90
C ARG A 17 -25.12 -33.02 73.16
N PRO A 18 -24.38 -34.12 72.88
CA PRO A 18 -23.14 -34.04 72.10
C PRO A 18 -23.42 -33.60 70.66
N ARG A 19 -22.64 -32.64 70.15
CA ARG A 19 -22.82 -32.08 68.79
C ARG A 19 -22.54 -33.11 67.70
N THR A 20 -23.44 -33.19 66.72
CA THR A 20 -23.40 -34.12 65.57
C THR A 20 -22.17 -33.90 64.69
N ARG A 21 -21.83 -34.92 63.89
CA ARG A 21 -20.67 -34.89 62.96
C ARG A 21 -20.79 -33.73 61.96
N GLU A 22 -22.01 -33.42 61.52
CA GLU A 22 -22.34 -32.27 60.67
C GLU A 22 -22.16 -30.92 61.37
N GLN A 23 -22.65 -30.76 62.60
CA GLN A 23 -22.43 -29.52 63.37
C GLN A 23 -20.92 -29.27 63.59
N ARG A 24 -20.11 -30.33 63.72
CA ARG A 24 -18.64 -30.23 63.75
C ARG A 24 -18.03 -29.88 62.38
N ARG A 25 -18.58 -30.37 61.27
CA ARG A 25 -18.20 -29.97 59.89
C ARG A 25 -18.54 -28.50 59.63
N ALA A 26 -19.76 -28.05 59.93
CA ALA A 26 -20.21 -26.67 59.76
C ALA A 26 -19.39 -25.66 60.59
N LEU A 27 -18.98 -26.04 61.81
CA LEU A 27 -18.08 -25.22 62.63
C LEU A 27 -16.64 -25.17 62.09
N ARG A 28 -16.21 -26.14 61.28
CA ARG A 28 -14.92 -26.11 60.57
C ARG A 28 -14.99 -25.31 59.27
N SER A 29 -16.01 -25.52 58.43
CA SER A 29 -16.19 -24.80 57.16
C SER A 29 -16.53 -23.31 57.34
N GLY A 30 -17.10 -22.92 58.47
CA GLY A 30 -17.30 -21.50 58.80
C GLY A 30 -16.01 -20.70 59.07
N ALA A 31 -14.89 -21.37 59.39
CA ALA A 31 -13.69 -20.74 59.94
C ALA A 31 -12.53 -20.51 58.93
N PHE A 32 -12.63 -21.07 57.72
CA PHE A 32 -11.66 -20.91 56.63
C PHE A 32 -12.43 -20.66 55.33
N ASP A 33 -12.01 -19.68 54.51
CA ASP A 33 -12.68 -19.39 53.25
C ASP A 33 -11.94 -20.00 52.07
N LEU A 34 -12.23 -21.28 51.80
CA LEU A 34 -11.66 -22.01 50.67
C LEU A 34 -11.92 -21.30 49.33
N LEU A 35 -13.07 -20.65 49.14
CA LEU A 35 -13.40 -19.97 47.88
C LEU A 35 -12.51 -18.74 47.65
N ALA A 36 -12.15 -18.01 48.70
CA ALA A 36 -11.21 -16.89 48.61
C ALA A 36 -9.79 -17.37 48.26
N VAL A 37 -9.35 -18.49 48.85
CA VAL A 37 -8.03 -19.06 48.56
C VAL A 37 -7.97 -19.66 47.16
N VAL A 38 -9.01 -20.36 46.71
CA VAL A 38 -9.10 -20.88 45.33
C VAL A 38 -9.11 -19.74 44.31
N ALA A 39 -9.87 -18.66 44.54
CA ALA A 39 -9.88 -17.49 43.66
C ALA A 39 -8.50 -16.80 43.59
N ALA A 40 -7.81 -16.67 44.73
CA ALA A 40 -6.45 -16.11 44.78
C ALA A 40 -5.44 -16.99 44.04
N LEU A 41 -5.48 -18.32 44.24
CA LEU A 41 -4.59 -19.26 43.54
C LEU A 41 -4.90 -19.35 42.05
N ALA A 42 -6.16 -19.19 41.63
CA ALA A 42 -6.53 -19.14 40.22
C ALA A 42 -5.93 -17.91 39.51
N LEU A 43 -5.92 -16.74 40.14
CA LEU A 43 -5.26 -15.54 39.61
C LEU A 43 -3.75 -15.75 39.45
N VAL A 44 -3.09 -16.29 40.47
CA VAL A 44 -1.64 -16.61 40.40
C VAL A 44 -1.35 -17.66 39.33
N GLY A 45 -2.20 -18.68 39.19
CA GLY A 45 -2.08 -19.71 38.16
C GLY A 45 -2.22 -19.17 36.74
N LEU A 46 -3.21 -18.30 36.49
CA LEU A 46 -3.37 -17.61 35.21
C LEU A 46 -2.20 -16.69 34.89
N GLY A 47 -1.65 -15.99 35.89
CA GLY A 47 -0.46 -15.15 35.74
C GLY A 47 0.77 -15.95 35.32
N LEU A 48 1.06 -17.04 36.04
CA LEU A 48 2.16 -17.95 35.72
C LEU A 48 2.00 -18.61 34.34
N ALA A 49 0.78 -19.03 33.99
CA ALA A 49 0.47 -19.60 32.68
C ALA A 49 0.66 -18.58 31.54
N ASN A 50 0.30 -17.31 31.77
CA ASN A 50 0.51 -16.25 30.79
C ASN A 50 2.01 -15.94 30.60
N LEU A 51 2.78 -15.79 31.68
CA LEU A 51 4.23 -15.56 31.61
C LEU A 51 4.96 -16.68 30.86
N TYR A 52 4.59 -17.94 31.11
CA TYR A 52 5.13 -19.08 30.38
C TYR A 52 4.80 -18.99 28.88
N LEU A 53 3.56 -18.67 28.51
CA LEU A 53 3.12 -18.62 27.11
C LEU A 53 3.73 -17.48 26.29
N VAL A 54 4.02 -16.31 26.91
CA VAL A 54 4.70 -15.17 26.23
C VAL A 54 6.23 -15.32 26.17
N GLY A 55 6.76 -16.49 26.54
CA GLY A 55 8.19 -16.80 26.56
C GLY A 55 8.96 -16.26 27.77
N ALA A 56 8.29 -15.65 28.75
CA ALA A 56 8.90 -15.09 29.96
C ALA A 56 9.14 -16.16 31.04
N THR A 57 9.78 -17.27 30.66
CA THR A 57 9.96 -18.48 31.50
C THR A 57 10.74 -18.20 32.79
N GLU A 58 11.76 -17.34 32.74
CA GLU A 58 12.48 -16.87 33.93
C GLU A 58 11.57 -16.09 34.91
N LEU A 59 10.73 -15.18 34.40
CA LEU A 59 9.82 -14.40 35.25
C LEU A 59 8.75 -15.32 35.84
N ALA A 60 8.26 -16.31 35.09
CA ALA A 60 7.35 -17.34 35.60
C ALA A 60 8.01 -18.15 36.74
N ALA A 61 9.26 -18.59 36.58
CA ALA A 61 10.00 -19.31 37.62
C ALA A 61 10.20 -18.46 38.88
N ARG A 62 10.61 -17.19 38.72
CA ARG A 62 10.76 -16.23 39.83
C ARG A 62 9.40 -16.00 40.54
N GLN A 63 8.32 -15.78 39.79
CA GLN A 63 6.98 -15.59 40.35
C GLN A 63 6.46 -16.84 41.07
N ALA A 64 6.80 -18.06 40.62
CA ALA A 64 6.41 -19.29 41.30
C ALA A 64 7.06 -19.44 42.70
N VAL A 65 8.35 -19.10 42.82
CA VAL A 65 9.06 -19.06 44.12
C VAL A 65 8.47 -18.00 45.05
N ILE A 66 8.17 -16.81 44.50
CA ILE A 66 7.56 -15.71 45.25
C ILE A 66 6.13 -16.06 45.69
N ALA A 67 5.35 -16.74 44.84
CA ALA A 67 4.02 -17.25 45.16
C ALA A 67 4.06 -18.24 46.33
N LEU A 68 5.03 -19.16 46.33
CA LEU A 68 5.23 -20.12 47.43
C LEU A 68 5.51 -19.40 48.76
N GLY A 69 6.39 -18.39 48.74
CA GLY A 69 6.64 -17.51 49.89
C GLY A 69 5.38 -16.75 50.35
N GLY A 70 4.59 -16.25 49.41
CA GLY A 70 3.30 -15.60 49.68
C GLY A 70 2.25 -16.56 50.28
N VAL A 71 2.20 -17.83 49.85
CA VAL A 71 1.33 -18.86 50.44
C VAL A 71 1.76 -19.19 51.88
N VAL A 72 3.07 -19.24 52.16
CA VAL A 72 3.58 -19.36 53.53
C VAL A 72 3.19 -18.14 54.38
N ALA A 73 3.30 -16.92 53.85
CA ALA A 73 2.86 -15.70 54.53
C ALA A 73 1.35 -15.71 54.81
N LEU A 74 0.51 -16.11 53.85
CA LEU A 74 -0.94 -16.29 54.00
C LEU A 74 -1.26 -17.27 55.14
N ALA A 75 -0.59 -18.43 55.16
CA ALA A 75 -0.75 -19.44 56.20
C ALA A 75 -0.20 -19.01 57.58
N GLY A 76 0.76 -18.09 57.61
CA GLY A 76 1.26 -17.42 58.81
C GLY A 76 0.24 -16.42 59.36
N PHE A 77 -0.19 -15.44 58.56
CA PHE A 77 -1.14 -14.42 58.99
C PHE A 77 -2.52 -15.00 59.33
N TRP A 78 -2.97 -16.06 58.65
CA TRP A 78 -4.18 -16.80 59.05
C TRP A 78 -4.10 -17.41 60.46
N ARG A 79 -2.89 -17.71 60.97
CA ARG A 79 -2.68 -18.21 62.35
C ARG A 79 -2.72 -17.09 63.40
N VAL A 80 -2.40 -15.85 63.05
CA VAL A 80 -2.43 -14.68 63.97
C VAL A 80 -3.83 -14.50 64.60
N ARG A 81 -3.91 -14.00 65.84
CA ARG A 81 -5.18 -13.66 66.52
C ARG A 81 -5.52 -12.19 66.30
N VAL A 82 -6.79 -11.87 66.06
CA VAL A 82 -7.25 -10.50 65.71
C VAL A 82 -6.82 -9.43 66.72
N ARG A 83 -6.63 -9.80 68.01
CA ARG A 83 -6.12 -8.87 69.04
C ARG A 83 -4.76 -8.25 68.72
N TYR A 84 -3.91 -8.93 67.96
CA TYR A 84 -2.56 -8.49 67.64
C TYR A 84 -2.49 -7.69 66.33
N LEU A 85 -3.56 -7.68 65.52
CA LEU A 85 -3.58 -6.94 64.24
C LEU A 85 -3.43 -5.43 64.42
N GLY A 86 -3.84 -4.87 65.58
CA GLY A 86 -3.58 -3.47 65.90
C GLY A 86 -2.09 -3.18 66.11
N VAL A 87 -1.38 -4.02 66.87
CA VAL A 87 0.07 -3.89 67.10
C VAL A 87 0.85 -4.13 65.81
N LEU A 88 0.51 -5.21 65.09
CA LEU A 88 1.07 -5.54 63.78
C LEU A 88 0.84 -4.40 62.77
N GLY A 89 -0.32 -3.76 62.78
CA GLY A 89 -0.63 -2.61 61.93
C GLY A 89 0.28 -1.42 62.20
N TRP A 90 0.47 -1.04 63.46
CA TRP A 90 1.40 0.04 63.83
C TRP A 90 2.85 -0.29 63.47
N LEU A 91 3.29 -1.54 63.67
CA LEU A 91 4.62 -1.98 63.26
C LEU A 91 4.79 -1.95 61.73
N ALA A 92 3.81 -2.44 60.96
CA ALA A 92 3.83 -2.43 59.50
C ALA A 92 3.80 -0.99 58.93
N TYR A 93 3.00 -0.10 59.52
CA TYR A 93 2.96 1.32 59.16
C TYR A 93 4.28 2.02 59.49
N GLY A 94 4.84 1.81 60.68
CA GLY A 94 6.13 2.40 61.08
C GLY A 94 7.27 1.93 60.17
N ALA A 95 7.35 0.61 59.92
CA ALA A 95 8.31 0.04 58.98
C ALA A 95 8.12 0.60 57.55
N ALA A 96 6.88 0.70 57.06
CA ALA A 96 6.61 1.27 55.75
C ALA A 96 7.03 2.74 55.64
N VAL A 97 6.77 3.58 56.65
CA VAL A 97 7.22 4.98 56.66
C VAL A 97 8.75 5.08 56.65
N VAL A 98 9.45 4.29 57.47
CA VAL A 98 10.93 4.24 57.48
C VAL A 98 11.47 3.78 56.11
N LEU A 99 10.87 2.76 55.51
CA LEU A 99 11.31 2.24 54.21
C LEU A 99 10.97 3.20 53.06
N LEU A 100 9.85 3.93 53.11
CA LEU A 100 9.54 5.00 52.15
C LEU A 100 10.52 6.19 52.26
N VAL A 101 10.96 6.55 53.48
CA VAL A 101 12.06 7.52 53.64
C VAL A 101 13.37 6.96 53.07
N GLY A 102 13.65 5.67 53.24
CA GLY A 102 14.79 5.00 52.61
C GLY A 102 14.77 5.01 51.07
N VAL A 103 13.60 4.94 50.43
CA VAL A 103 13.48 5.07 48.96
C VAL A 103 13.88 6.47 48.46
N LEU A 104 13.77 7.51 49.30
CA LEU A 104 14.25 8.86 48.93
C LEU A 104 15.78 8.99 48.93
N THR A 105 16.52 8.03 49.51
CA THR A 105 17.99 8.08 49.60
C THR A 105 18.71 6.94 48.87
N VAL A 106 18.11 5.75 48.80
CA VAL A 106 18.68 4.55 48.14
C VAL A 106 17.70 3.85 47.20
N GLY A 107 16.64 4.55 46.78
CA GLY A 107 15.63 4.02 45.86
C GLY A 107 16.11 3.96 44.41
N LEU A 108 15.78 2.87 43.71
CA LEU A 108 16.01 2.70 42.29
C LEU A 108 14.95 3.44 41.46
N SER A 109 15.43 4.22 40.48
CA SER A 109 14.62 4.88 39.46
C SER A 109 14.35 3.94 38.29
N ALA A 110 13.08 3.77 37.91
CA ALA A 110 12.69 3.19 36.62
C ALA A 110 11.41 3.86 36.09
N ASN A 111 11.28 4.00 34.77
CA ASN A 111 10.14 4.64 34.09
C ASN A 111 9.68 5.98 34.72
N GLY A 112 10.64 6.78 35.20
CA GLY A 112 10.42 8.11 35.77
C GLY A 112 10.10 8.20 37.27
N ALA A 113 9.97 7.07 38.00
CA ALA A 113 9.64 7.03 39.42
C ALA A 113 10.66 6.24 40.27
N THR A 114 10.84 6.63 41.52
CA THR A 114 11.73 5.97 42.50
C THR A 114 10.90 5.12 43.46
N ARG A 115 10.76 3.81 43.19
CA ARG A 115 9.79 2.95 43.91
C ARG A 115 10.40 1.75 44.64
N TRP A 116 11.61 1.33 44.31
CA TRP A 116 12.16 0.02 44.71
C TRP A 116 13.47 0.13 45.49
N ILE A 117 13.70 -0.84 46.38
CA ILE A 117 14.98 -1.08 47.06
C ILE A 117 15.48 -2.46 46.60
N ALA A 118 16.74 -2.58 46.18
CA ALA A 118 17.33 -3.88 45.86
C ALA A 118 17.77 -4.62 47.13
N ILE A 119 17.46 -5.92 47.19
CA ILE A 119 17.89 -6.84 48.26
C ILE A 119 18.46 -8.08 47.56
N GLY A 120 19.74 -8.01 47.20
CA GLY A 120 20.36 -9.00 46.33
C GLY A 120 19.70 -9.04 44.95
N SER A 121 19.27 -10.22 44.50
CA SER A 121 18.56 -10.44 43.23
C SER A 121 17.05 -10.16 43.28
N LEU A 122 16.51 -9.69 44.40
CA LEU A 122 15.09 -9.39 44.59
C LEU A 122 14.86 -7.88 44.78
N THR A 123 13.78 -7.35 44.21
CA THR A 123 13.35 -5.97 44.42
C THR A 123 12.22 -5.90 45.46
N PHE A 124 12.43 -5.08 46.49
CA PHE A 124 11.42 -4.76 47.49
C PHE A 124 10.74 -3.43 47.18
N GLN A 125 9.41 -3.35 47.31
CA GLN A 125 8.62 -2.15 47.04
C GLN A 125 7.88 -1.68 48.31
N PRO A 126 8.41 -0.69 49.06
CA PRO A 126 7.83 -0.25 50.32
C PRO A 126 6.40 0.29 50.24
N SER A 127 5.98 0.82 49.07
CA SER A 127 4.62 1.28 48.83
C SER A 127 3.56 0.17 48.96
N GLU A 128 3.90 -1.09 48.66
CA GLU A 128 3.03 -2.24 48.89
C GLU A 128 2.76 -2.45 50.39
N LEU A 129 3.82 -2.41 51.21
CA LEU A 129 3.70 -2.50 52.66
C LEU A 129 2.97 -1.29 53.25
N ALA A 130 3.14 -0.10 52.65
CA ALA A 130 2.44 1.13 53.07
C ALA A 130 0.92 1.03 52.89
N LYS A 131 0.44 0.52 51.74
CA LYS A 131 -1.00 0.27 51.51
C LYS A 131 -1.58 -0.63 52.61
N LEU A 132 -0.92 -1.75 52.91
CA LEU A 132 -1.35 -2.69 53.96
C LEU A 132 -1.29 -2.06 55.37
N GLY A 133 -0.16 -1.44 55.73
CA GLY A 133 0.05 -0.82 57.04
C GLY A 133 -0.95 0.30 57.34
N LEU A 134 -1.18 1.19 56.36
CA LEU A 134 -2.15 2.28 56.47
C LEU A 134 -3.57 1.74 56.70
N ILE A 135 -4.02 0.72 55.96
CA ILE A 135 -5.34 0.11 56.15
C ILE A 135 -5.50 -0.47 57.57
N LEU A 136 -4.47 -1.15 58.09
CA LEU A 136 -4.50 -1.72 59.45
C LEU A 136 -4.56 -0.64 60.54
N VAL A 137 -3.81 0.45 60.39
CA VAL A 137 -3.80 1.59 61.33
C VAL A 137 -5.08 2.41 61.25
N LEU A 138 -5.56 2.75 60.05
CA LEU A 138 -6.85 3.43 59.86
C LEU A 138 -8.00 2.60 60.43
N ALA A 139 -7.98 1.27 60.27
CA ALA A 139 -8.95 0.38 60.89
C ALA A 139 -8.90 0.41 62.43
N ALA A 140 -7.73 0.65 63.04
CA ALA A 140 -7.59 0.78 64.49
C ALA A 140 -8.10 2.15 64.99
N VAL A 141 -7.78 3.23 64.28
CA VAL A 141 -8.22 4.60 64.61
C VAL A 141 -9.72 4.76 64.44
N LEU A 142 -10.25 4.45 63.25
CA LEU A 142 -11.66 4.63 62.91
C LEU A 142 -12.57 3.64 63.66
N GLY A 143 -12.03 2.47 64.02
CA GLY A 143 -12.70 1.46 64.85
C GLY A 143 -12.61 1.70 66.37
N SER A 144 -11.95 2.76 66.82
CA SER A 144 -11.84 3.12 68.24
C SER A 144 -13.09 3.88 68.74
N GLY A 145 -13.29 3.93 70.06
CA GLY A 145 -14.42 4.64 70.70
C GLY A 145 -14.30 6.17 70.72
N ARG A 146 -13.36 6.77 69.98
CA ARG A 146 -13.11 8.22 69.98
C ARG A 146 -14.25 9.01 69.30
N PRO A 147 -14.48 10.28 69.68
CA PRO A 147 -15.45 11.15 69.02
C PRO A 147 -15.13 11.29 67.51
N PRO A 148 -16.15 11.54 66.66
CA PRO A 148 -15.97 11.52 65.20
C PRO A 148 -14.86 12.44 64.68
N TRP A 149 -14.73 13.65 65.23
CA TRP A 149 -13.71 14.61 64.79
C TRP A 149 -12.28 14.08 65.01
N GLN A 150 -11.96 13.60 66.22
CA GLN A 150 -10.66 12.99 66.51
C GLN A 150 -10.35 11.78 65.61
N ARG A 151 -11.37 10.98 65.28
CA ARG A 151 -11.22 9.84 64.36
C ARG A 151 -10.89 10.29 62.93
N VAL A 152 -11.44 11.41 62.46
CA VAL A 152 -11.10 12.00 61.16
C VAL A 152 -9.72 12.64 61.21
N THR A 153 -9.45 13.55 62.15
CA THR A 153 -8.16 14.26 62.25
C THR A 153 -6.98 13.30 62.33
N LEU A 154 -7.06 12.28 63.19
CA LEU A 154 -5.99 11.28 63.33
C LEU A 154 -5.87 10.38 62.09
N ALA A 155 -6.97 10.05 61.42
CA ALA A 155 -6.93 9.28 60.16
C ALA A 155 -6.31 10.09 59.02
N VAL A 156 -6.61 11.39 58.90
CA VAL A 156 -6.03 12.27 57.87
C VAL A 156 -4.54 12.47 58.13
N LEU A 157 -4.12 12.76 59.38
CA LEU A 157 -2.70 12.92 59.73
C LEU A 157 -1.87 11.66 59.41
N LEU A 158 -2.43 10.47 59.64
CA LEU A 158 -1.76 9.20 59.35
C LEU A 158 -1.82 8.80 57.86
N ALA A 159 -2.74 9.37 57.08
CA ALA A 159 -2.77 9.21 55.62
C ALA A 159 -1.78 10.15 54.93
N VAL A 160 -1.67 11.40 55.38
CA VAL A 160 -0.83 12.44 54.76
C VAL A 160 0.65 12.06 54.73
N VAL A 161 1.18 11.38 55.76
CA VAL A 161 2.60 10.98 55.80
C VAL A 161 3.00 10.05 54.65
N PRO A 162 2.41 8.85 54.47
CA PRO A 162 2.77 7.98 53.34
C PRO A 162 2.37 8.58 51.99
N ILE A 163 1.25 9.32 51.89
CA ILE A 163 0.83 10.01 50.66
C ILE A 163 1.86 11.06 50.22
N GLY A 164 2.38 11.86 51.16
CA GLY A 164 3.42 12.86 50.88
C GLY A 164 4.75 12.21 50.48
N LEU A 165 5.14 11.13 51.16
CA LEU A 165 6.36 10.39 50.82
C LEU A 165 6.29 9.76 49.42
N THR A 166 5.13 9.21 49.01
CA THR A 166 4.99 8.64 47.65
C THR A 166 4.89 9.71 46.57
N LEU A 167 4.34 10.89 46.88
CA LEU A 167 4.36 12.04 45.98
C LEU A 167 5.79 12.57 45.76
N LEU A 168 6.65 12.52 46.78
CA LEU A 168 8.08 12.83 46.70
C LEU A 168 8.92 11.76 45.98
N GLN A 169 8.35 10.57 45.71
CA GLN A 169 8.96 9.44 44.98
C GLN A 169 8.60 9.42 43.47
N PRO A 170 8.16 10.57 42.92
CA PRO A 170 7.27 10.67 41.75
C PRO A 170 6.22 9.55 41.54
N ASP A 171 5.74 8.88 42.60
CA ASP A 171 4.85 7.73 42.47
C ASP A 171 3.37 8.12 42.48
N LEU A 172 2.90 8.67 41.36
CA LEU A 172 1.51 9.11 41.18
C LEU A 172 0.49 7.98 41.39
N SER A 173 0.79 6.73 40.97
CA SER A 173 -0.16 5.62 41.10
C SER A 173 -0.36 5.19 42.54
N THR A 174 0.73 4.95 43.28
CA THR A 174 0.62 4.68 44.72
C THR A 174 -0.03 5.85 45.45
N THR A 175 0.33 7.09 45.12
CA THR A 175 -0.23 8.28 45.78
C THR A 175 -1.75 8.34 45.60
N THR A 176 -2.26 8.19 44.37
CA THR A 176 -3.70 8.13 44.08
C THR A 176 -4.38 6.94 44.77
N LEU A 177 -3.76 5.76 44.78
CA LEU A 177 -4.29 4.60 45.51
C LEU A 177 -4.40 4.88 47.02
N LEU A 178 -3.36 5.43 47.66
CA LEU A 178 -3.38 5.76 49.09
C LEU A 178 -4.43 6.82 49.45
N VAL A 179 -4.65 7.81 48.59
CA VAL A 179 -5.76 8.80 48.72
C VAL A 179 -7.12 8.10 48.66
N VAL A 180 -7.37 7.28 47.63
CA VAL A 180 -8.65 6.56 47.44
C VAL A 180 -8.92 5.57 48.58
N LEU A 181 -7.89 4.83 49.03
CA LEU A 181 -7.97 3.92 50.16
C LEU A 181 -8.31 4.66 51.46
N SER A 182 -7.69 5.81 51.71
CA SER A 182 -7.95 6.63 52.90
C SER A 182 -9.38 7.17 52.89
N GLY A 183 -9.86 7.69 51.76
CA GLY A 183 -11.25 8.14 51.58
C GLY A 183 -12.25 7.00 51.79
N ALA A 184 -12.02 5.85 51.18
CA ALA A 184 -12.88 4.66 51.33
C ALA A 184 -12.90 4.15 52.78
N MET A 185 -11.77 4.19 53.49
CA MET A 185 -11.69 3.84 54.91
C MET A 185 -12.49 4.81 55.79
N LEU A 186 -12.45 6.13 55.53
CA LEU A 186 -13.28 7.12 56.23
C LEU A 186 -14.78 6.87 56.01
N VAL A 187 -15.20 6.61 54.77
CA VAL A 187 -16.59 6.29 54.41
C VAL A 187 -17.06 5.00 55.10
N ILE A 188 -16.30 3.90 54.99
CA ILE A 188 -16.64 2.61 55.61
C ILE A 188 -16.58 2.69 57.14
N GLY A 189 -15.69 3.54 57.68
CA GLY A 189 -15.60 3.93 59.09
C GLY A 189 -16.81 4.70 59.64
N ARG A 190 -17.80 5.02 58.77
CA ARG A 190 -19.02 5.79 59.08
C ARG A 190 -18.69 7.16 59.67
N VAL A 191 -17.74 7.85 59.07
CA VAL A 191 -17.52 9.28 59.31
C VAL A 191 -18.75 10.08 58.82
N PRO A 192 -19.32 10.99 59.62
CA PRO A 192 -20.42 11.86 59.17
C PRO A 192 -20.00 12.75 58.00
N ALA A 193 -20.85 12.86 56.97
CA ALA A 193 -20.54 13.54 55.71
C ALA A 193 -20.03 14.99 55.86
N ARG A 194 -20.46 15.72 56.91
CA ARG A 194 -19.96 17.07 57.25
C ARG A 194 -18.45 17.16 57.50
N PHE A 195 -17.78 16.05 57.77
CA PHE A 195 -16.30 15.98 57.88
C PHE A 195 -15.63 15.45 56.60
N LEU A 196 -16.40 14.96 55.63
CA LEU A 196 -15.91 14.51 54.33
C LEU A 196 -15.98 15.63 53.29
N LEU A 197 -17.06 16.42 53.28
CA LEU A 197 -17.25 17.53 52.35
C LEU A 197 -16.09 18.54 52.37
N PRO A 198 -15.53 18.97 53.53
CA PRO A 198 -14.37 19.87 53.54
C PRO A 198 -13.10 19.23 52.97
N LEU A 199 -12.92 17.92 53.14
CA LEU A 199 -11.77 17.19 52.58
C LEU A 199 -11.88 17.05 51.06
N VAL A 200 -13.09 16.80 50.54
CA VAL A 200 -13.36 16.76 49.10
C VAL A 200 -13.19 18.15 48.47
N ALA A 201 -13.70 19.20 49.12
CA ALA A 201 -13.51 20.58 48.67
C ALA A 201 -12.03 20.99 48.67
N ALA A 202 -11.28 20.67 49.73
CA ALA A 202 -9.84 20.94 49.79
C ALA A 202 -9.07 20.16 48.71
N ALA A 203 -9.42 18.91 48.44
CA ALA A 203 -8.81 18.12 47.36
C ALA A 203 -9.11 18.70 45.97
N ALA A 204 -10.35 19.18 45.74
CA ALA A 204 -10.72 19.83 44.48
C ALA A 204 -10.00 21.16 44.26
N VAL A 205 -9.87 22.00 45.31
CA VAL A 205 -9.11 23.26 45.27
C VAL A 205 -7.61 23.02 45.11
N ALA A 206 -7.08 21.93 45.67
CA ALA A 206 -5.67 21.55 45.50
C ALA A 206 -5.36 20.89 44.14
N ALA A 207 -6.36 20.44 43.37
CA ALA A 207 -6.14 19.67 42.14
C ALA A 207 -5.34 20.43 41.06
N PRO A 208 -5.60 21.73 40.76
CA PRO A 208 -4.77 22.48 39.81
C PRO A 208 -3.32 22.62 40.26
N LEU A 209 -3.09 22.82 41.57
CA LEU A 209 -1.75 22.89 42.15
C LEU A 209 -1.04 21.54 42.05
N LEU A 210 -1.73 20.43 42.33
CA LEU A 210 -1.20 19.07 42.19
C LEU A 210 -0.85 18.74 40.73
N ILE A 211 -1.60 19.24 39.75
CA ILE A 211 -1.26 19.09 38.32
C ILE A 211 0.05 19.83 38.00
N SER A 212 0.28 21.02 38.57
CA SER A 212 1.55 21.77 38.38
C SER A 212 2.79 21.10 38.99
N LEU A 213 2.60 20.07 39.85
CA LEU A 213 3.67 19.27 40.44
C LEU A 213 3.98 17.98 39.65
N LEU A 214 3.25 17.70 38.56
CA LEU A 214 3.46 16.53 37.73
C LEU A 214 4.71 16.67 36.84
N ARG A 215 5.45 15.56 36.67
CA ARG A 215 6.57 15.49 35.72
C ARG A 215 6.07 15.30 34.28
N PRO A 216 6.84 15.69 33.24
CA PRO A 216 6.39 15.63 31.84
C PRO A 216 5.79 14.27 31.42
N TYR A 217 6.41 13.14 31.80
CA TYR A 217 5.89 11.80 31.47
C TYR A 217 4.54 11.46 32.16
N GLN A 218 4.21 12.13 33.27
CA GLN A 218 2.94 11.97 33.97
C GLN A 218 1.85 12.81 33.31
N VAL A 219 2.23 14.00 32.81
CA VAL A 219 1.36 14.85 31.97
C VAL A 219 1.08 14.16 30.62
N GLU A 220 2.09 13.53 30.00
CA GLU A 220 1.92 12.71 28.78
C GLU A 220 0.90 11.59 28.99
N ARG A 221 1.08 10.74 30.02
CA ARG A 221 0.15 9.65 30.37
C ARG A 221 -1.27 10.09 30.69
N LEU A 222 -1.47 11.35 31.10
CA LEU A 222 -2.79 11.93 31.33
C LEU A 222 -3.36 12.55 30.04
N GLY A 223 -2.51 13.20 29.24
CA GLY A 223 -2.86 13.78 27.95
C GLY A 223 -3.28 12.73 26.92
N THR A 224 -2.55 11.61 26.80
CA THR A 224 -2.92 10.51 25.89
C THR A 224 -4.25 9.85 26.26
N PHE A 225 -4.63 9.87 27.54
CA PHE A 225 -5.96 9.44 27.99
C PHE A 225 -7.07 10.46 27.68
N LEU A 226 -6.79 11.77 27.81
CA LEU A 226 -7.76 12.84 27.58
C LEU A 226 -7.98 13.17 26.09
N VAL A 227 -6.95 13.05 25.26
CA VAL A 227 -6.99 13.31 23.80
C VAL A 227 -7.32 12.03 23.04
N GLY A 228 -6.88 10.86 23.52
CA GLY A 228 -7.22 9.55 22.99
C GLY A 228 -6.03 8.79 22.37
N ALA A 229 -6.17 7.46 22.29
CA ALA A 229 -5.11 6.54 21.89
C ALA A 229 -4.73 6.58 20.39
N HIS A 230 -5.43 7.37 19.58
CA HIS A 230 -5.26 7.37 18.12
C HIS A 230 -4.19 8.35 17.61
N GLU A 231 -3.86 9.41 18.37
CA GLU A 231 -2.99 10.50 17.87
C GLU A 231 -1.50 10.35 18.22
N SER A 232 -1.13 9.59 19.27
CA SER A 232 0.29 9.38 19.63
C SER A 232 0.81 8.03 19.13
N PRO A 233 1.68 7.97 18.10
CA PRO A 233 2.30 6.74 17.62
C PRO A 233 3.40 6.20 18.55
N THR A 234 3.74 6.92 19.62
CA THR A 234 4.80 6.58 20.58
C THR A 234 4.30 6.63 22.04
N GLY A 235 5.16 6.19 22.95
CA GLY A 235 4.96 6.32 24.40
C GLY A 235 3.69 5.63 24.91
N SER A 236 2.97 6.31 25.79
CA SER A 236 1.78 5.76 26.44
C SER A 236 0.58 5.54 25.50
N GLY A 237 0.48 6.30 24.40
CA GLY A 237 -0.56 6.11 23.37
C GLY A 237 -0.38 4.81 22.59
N TRP A 238 0.87 4.54 22.16
CA TRP A 238 1.22 3.27 21.50
C TRP A 238 0.93 2.06 22.39
N ALA A 239 1.37 2.10 23.65
CA ALA A 239 1.13 1.01 24.61
C ALA A 239 -0.36 0.67 24.77
N LEU A 240 -1.23 1.69 24.81
CA LEU A 240 -2.68 1.49 24.87
C LEU A 240 -3.26 0.95 23.56
N ARG A 241 -2.82 1.45 22.39
CA ARG A 241 -3.22 0.90 21.08
C ARG A 241 -2.87 -0.59 20.96
N GLN A 242 -1.71 -1.01 21.47
CA GLN A 242 -1.31 -2.42 21.50
C GLN A 242 -2.16 -3.25 22.47
N ALA A 243 -2.56 -2.69 23.62
CA ALA A 243 -3.51 -3.34 24.52
C ALA A 243 -4.88 -3.56 23.87
N HIS A 244 -5.38 -2.57 23.10
CA HIS A 244 -6.61 -2.72 22.30
C HIS A 244 -6.46 -3.77 21.20
N ILE A 245 -5.34 -3.82 20.47
CA ILE A 245 -5.07 -4.86 19.47
C ILE A 245 -5.03 -6.26 20.11
N ALA A 246 -4.40 -6.41 21.28
CA ALA A 246 -4.35 -7.68 22.02
C ALA A 246 -5.74 -8.13 22.50
N VAL A 247 -6.52 -7.22 23.12
CA VAL A 247 -7.88 -7.54 23.62
C VAL A 247 -8.86 -7.79 22.47
N GLY A 248 -8.91 -6.89 21.49
CA GLY A 248 -9.86 -6.95 20.38
C GLY A 248 -9.62 -8.14 19.45
N SER A 249 -8.35 -8.49 19.20
CA SER A 249 -8.01 -9.58 18.28
C SER A 249 -7.84 -10.97 18.95
N GLY A 250 -7.83 -11.06 20.29
CA GLY A 250 -7.49 -12.28 21.05
C GLY A 250 -8.43 -13.48 20.93
N GLY A 251 -9.53 -13.38 20.18
CA GLY A 251 -10.56 -14.43 20.09
C GLY A 251 -11.30 -14.70 21.42
N LEU A 252 -12.22 -15.67 21.41
CA LEU A 252 -12.88 -16.12 22.65
C LEU A 252 -11.96 -17.01 23.50
N PHE A 253 -11.12 -17.82 22.87
CA PHE A 253 -10.29 -18.86 23.49
C PHE A 253 -8.77 -18.67 23.29
N GLY A 254 -8.35 -17.53 22.73
CA GLY A 254 -6.97 -17.25 22.34
C GLY A 254 -6.73 -17.52 20.85
N ARG A 255 -5.46 -17.46 20.46
CA ARG A 255 -4.96 -17.96 19.17
C ARG A 255 -4.02 -19.14 19.44
N THR A 256 -4.62 -20.30 19.65
CA THR A 256 -4.01 -21.45 20.33
C THR A 256 -2.81 -22.14 19.64
N ASP A 257 -2.61 -22.20 18.33
CA ASP A 257 -3.51 -21.92 17.20
C ASP A 257 -2.85 -21.02 16.13
N ASP A 258 -1.79 -20.28 16.50
CA ASP A 258 -1.12 -19.29 15.63
C ASP A 258 0.42 -19.32 15.82
N PRO A 259 1.21 -19.52 14.75
CA PRO A 259 2.68 -19.64 14.82
C PRO A 259 3.37 -18.31 15.14
N LEU A 260 2.73 -17.17 14.84
CA LEU A 260 3.25 -15.82 15.09
C LEU A 260 2.75 -15.26 16.43
N ARG A 261 2.13 -16.09 17.28
CA ARG A 261 1.72 -15.74 18.65
C ARG A 261 2.88 -15.10 19.44
N GLY A 262 4.06 -15.71 19.40
CA GLY A 262 5.24 -15.22 20.14
C GLY A 262 5.71 -13.84 19.67
N LEU A 263 5.58 -13.56 18.36
CA LEU A 263 5.91 -12.28 17.76
C LEU A 263 4.88 -11.20 18.14
N ARG A 264 3.58 -11.48 17.98
CA ARG A 264 2.52 -10.55 18.42
C ARG A 264 2.54 -10.28 19.93
N ALA A 265 3.00 -11.23 20.73
CA ALA A 265 3.21 -11.01 22.16
C ALA A 265 4.31 -9.96 22.46
N GLN A 266 5.25 -9.69 21.54
CA GLN A 266 6.31 -8.68 21.73
C GLN A 266 5.80 -7.26 21.46
N TYR A 267 4.78 -7.11 20.61
CA TYR A 267 4.15 -5.81 20.32
C TYR A 267 3.42 -5.21 21.54
N LEU A 268 3.08 -6.01 22.55
CA LEU A 268 2.50 -5.51 23.80
C LEU A 268 3.62 -5.14 24.81
N PRO A 269 3.85 -3.86 25.14
CA PRO A 269 4.79 -3.48 26.20
C PRO A 269 4.23 -3.80 27.59
N GLU A 270 5.08 -3.94 28.61
CA GLU A 270 4.68 -4.14 30.02
C GLU A 270 3.65 -5.31 30.19
N ARG A 271 3.75 -6.30 29.29
CA ARG A 271 2.85 -7.46 29.11
C ARG A 271 2.84 -8.47 30.27
N ASP A 272 3.86 -8.38 31.12
CA ASP A 272 4.02 -9.14 32.36
C ASP A 272 3.56 -8.33 33.59
N THR A 273 3.56 -7.00 33.51
CA THR A 273 3.32 -6.06 34.61
C THR A 273 1.95 -5.36 34.48
N ASP A 274 1.90 -4.14 33.94
CA ASP A 274 0.69 -3.31 33.85
C ASP A 274 -0.35 -3.89 32.87
N LEU A 275 0.10 -4.41 31.73
CA LEU A 275 -0.74 -4.89 30.63
C LEU A 275 -0.94 -6.43 30.63
N ALA A 276 -0.74 -7.06 31.79
CA ALA A 276 -0.88 -8.51 31.97
C ALA A 276 -2.29 -9.06 31.67
N LEU A 277 -3.35 -8.25 31.76
CA LEU A 277 -4.71 -8.67 31.42
C LEU A 277 -4.95 -8.63 29.90
N ALA A 278 -4.51 -7.58 29.21
CA ALA A 278 -4.52 -7.50 27.75
C ALA A 278 -3.66 -8.62 27.13
N SER A 279 -2.52 -8.91 27.77
CA SER A 279 -1.68 -10.07 27.47
C SER A 279 -2.47 -11.38 27.63
N LEU A 280 -3.09 -11.63 28.79
CA LEU A 280 -3.91 -12.82 29.03
C LEU A 280 -5.04 -12.98 27.98
N VAL A 281 -5.74 -11.90 27.61
CA VAL A 281 -6.80 -11.95 26.60
C VAL A 281 -6.25 -12.20 25.19
N GLY A 282 -5.15 -11.55 24.80
CA GLY A 282 -4.53 -11.78 23.49
C GLY A 282 -3.96 -13.20 23.32
N GLN A 283 -3.63 -13.87 24.42
CA GLN A 283 -2.99 -15.18 24.45
C GLN A 283 -3.96 -16.34 24.70
N TRP A 284 -4.90 -16.18 25.64
CA TRP A 284 -5.83 -17.20 26.13
C TRP A 284 -7.32 -16.83 25.91
N GLY A 285 -7.58 -15.69 25.26
CA GLY A 285 -8.91 -15.25 24.85
C GLY A 285 -9.72 -14.54 25.93
N LEU A 286 -10.85 -13.98 25.49
CA LEU A 286 -11.77 -13.24 26.36
C LEU A 286 -12.33 -14.12 27.48
N VAL A 287 -12.47 -15.43 27.29
CA VAL A 287 -12.92 -16.37 28.34
C VAL A 287 -11.91 -16.43 29.49
N ALA A 288 -10.60 -16.41 29.23
CA ALA A 288 -9.58 -16.38 30.27
C ALA A 288 -9.55 -15.03 31.01
N GLY A 289 -9.67 -13.92 30.28
CA GLY A 289 -9.80 -12.57 30.87
C GLY A 289 -11.05 -12.43 31.75
N ALA A 290 -12.20 -12.90 31.28
CA ALA A 290 -13.44 -12.96 32.06
C ALA A 290 -13.31 -13.88 33.28
N GLY A 291 -12.58 -14.99 33.16
CA GLY A 291 -12.22 -15.87 34.28
C GLY A 291 -11.38 -15.18 35.35
N ALA A 292 -10.37 -14.39 34.96
CA ALA A 292 -9.57 -13.58 35.88
C ALA A 292 -10.41 -12.50 36.57
N VAL A 293 -11.23 -11.74 35.82
CA VAL A 293 -12.13 -10.73 36.38
C VAL A 293 -13.16 -11.36 37.34
N LEU A 294 -13.72 -12.53 37.00
CA LEU A 294 -14.63 -13.28 37.88
C LEU A 294 -13.92 -13.76 39.15
N ALA A 295 -12.69 -14.27 39.07
CA ALA A 295 -11.89 -14.66 40.23
C ALA A 295 -11.62 -13.46 41.15
N ALA A 296 -11.29 -12.30 40.59
CA ALA A 296 -11.12 -11.05 41.35
C ALA A 296 -12.43 -10.58 42.01
N ILE A 297 -13.56 -10.58 41.30
CA ILE A 297 -14.89 -10.27 41.86
C ILE A 297 -15.23 -11.22 43.02
N VAL A 298 -15.03 -12.52 42.84
CA VAL A 298 -15.24 -13.53 43.90
C VAL A 298 -14.34 -13.23 45.09
N LEU A 299 -13.04 -12.99 44.89
CA LEU A 299 -12.09 -12.70 45.95
C LEU A 299 -12.50 -11.45 46.75
N VAL A 300 -12.74 -10.32 46.07
CA VAL A 300 -13.22 -9.07 46.67
C VAL A 300 -14.50 -9.29 47.46
N TRP A 301 -15.48 -10.01 46.91
CA TRP A 301 -16.74 -10.30 47.59
C TRP A 301 -16.57 -11.19 48.83
N ARG A 302 -15.66 -12.18 48.80
CA ARG A 302 -15.39 -13.06 49.95
C ARG A 302 -14.63 -12.33 51.07
N LEU A 303 -13.68 -11.44 50.72
CA LEU A 303 -13.03 -10.54 51.68
C LEU A 303 -14.06 -9.58 52.30
N ALA A 304 -14.89 -8.93 51.47
CA ALA A 304 -15.98 -8.05 51.90
C ALA A 304 -16.99 -8.76 52.81
N LEU A 305 -17.32 -10.03 52.56
CA LEU A 305 -18.20 -10.83 53.42
C LEU A 305 -17.56 -11.16 54.77
N ALA A 306 -16.23 -11.35 54.85
CA ALA A 306 -15.54 -11.60 56.10
C ALA A 306 -15.71 -10.44 57.11
N SER A 307 -15.79 -9.18 56.64
CA SER A 307 -16.09 -8.01 57.49
C SER A 307 -17.35 -8.19 58.35
N ARG A 308 -18.37 -8.89 57.83
CA ARG A 308 -19.64 -9.18 58.54
C ARG A 308 -19.50 -10.19 59.66
N THR A 309 -18.46 -11.02 59.62
CA THR A 309 -18.20 -12.08 60.62
C THR A 309 -17.32 -11.60 61.76
N SER A 310 -16.65 -10.45 61.60
CA SER A 310 -15.90 -9.80 62.67
C SER A 310 -16.79 -9.42 63.86
N ARG A 311 -16.18 -9.39 65.04
CA ARG A 311 -16.80 -9.01 66.32
C ARG A 311 -16.38 -7.64 66.81
N THR A 312 -15.30 -7.09 66.25
CA THR A 312 -14.79 -5.77 66.60
C THR A 312 -14.96 -4.83 65.40
N PRO A 313 -15.26 -3.54 65.63
CA PRO A 313 -15.24 -2.54 64.56
C PRO A 313 -13.90 -2.54 63.81
N HIS A 314 -12.79 -2.61 64.55
CA HIS A 314 -11.44 -2.76 64.00
C HIS A 314 -11.32 -3.93 63.00
N GLY A 315 -11.67 -5.17 63.39
CA GLY A 315 -11.58 -6.32 62.49
C GLY A 315 -12.55 -6.23 61.30
N ALA A 316 -13.70 -5.57 61.47
CA ALA A 316 -14.65 -5.34 60.37
C ALA A 316 -14.07 -4.33 59.35
N LEU A 317 -13.36 -3.31 59.84
CA LEU A 317 -12.68 -2.32 59.02
C LEU A 317 -11.45 -2.90 58.31
N VAL A 318 -10.65 -3.76 58.98
CA VAL A 318 -9.56 -4.49 58.31
C VAL A 318 -10.10 -5.36 57.16
N GLY A 319 -11.14 -6.16 57.41
CA GLY A 319 -11.76 -6.99 56.37
C GLY A 319 -12.45 -6.20 55.26
N GLY A 320 -12.94 -4.98 55.55
CA GLY A 320 -13.52 -4.08 54.56
C GLY A 320 -12.47 -3.36 53.71
N GLY A 321 -11.45 -2.79 54.34
CA GLY A 321 -10.39 -2.03 53.66
C GLY A 321 -9.54 -2.90 52.74
N LEU A 322 -9.19 -4.12 53.18
CA LEU A 322 -8.45 -5.06 52.33
C LEU A 322 -9.29 -5.63 51.18
N ALA A 323 -10.62 -5.62 51.29
CA ALA A 323 -11.50 -5.92 50.15
C ALA A 323 -11.58 -4.74 49.15
N VAL A 324 -11.56 -3.50 49.64
CA VAL A 324 -11.49 -2.30 48.78
C VAL A 324 -10.14 -2.22 48.07
N LEU A 325 -9.03 -2.51 48.73
CA LEU A 325 -7.68 -2.56 48.12
C LEU A 325 -7.66 -3.40 46.85
N MET A 326 -7.90 -4.70 47.00
CA MET A 326 -7.97 -5.66 45.89
C MET A 326 -8.95 -5.23 44.79
N GLY A 327 -10.08 -4.63 45.15
CA GLY A 327 -11.11 -4.23 44.19
C GLY A 327 -10.80 -2.95 43.42
N VAL A 328 -10.19 -1.95 44.08
CA VAL A 328 -9.77 -0.69 43.44
C VAL A 328 -8.59 -0.96 42.50
N GLU A 329 -7.61 -1.74 42.92
CA GLU A 329 -6.44 -2.08 42.08
C GLU A 329 -6.86 -2.93 40.86
N THR A 330 -7.75 -3.91 41.04
CA THR A 330 -8.35 -4.64 39.91
C THR A 330 -9.09 -3.68 38.96
N VAL A 331 -9.91 -2.74 39.48
CA VAL A 331 -10.62 -1.75 38.66
C VAL A 331 -9.66 -0.85 37.88
N VAL A 332 -8.61 -0.33 38.52
CA VAL A 332 -7.63 0.55 37.86
C VAL A 332 -6.87 -0.22 36.78
N SER A 333 -6.40 -1.43 37.08
CA SER A 333 -5.67 -2.25 36.12
C SER A 333 -6.55 -2.68 34.93
N VAL A 334 -7.76 -3.21 35.17
CA VAL A 334 -8.71 -3.60 34.11
C VAL A 334 -9.10 -2.38 33.26
N GLY A 335 -9.39 -1.23 33.89
CA GLY A 335 -9.72 0.00 33.17
C GLY A 335 -8.57 0.48 32.29
N ALA A 336 -7.32 0.43 32.77
CA ALA A 336 -6.15 0.82 32.00
C ALA A 336 -5.84 -0.15 30.84
N ASN A 337 -6.04 -1.46 31.03
CA ASN A 337 -5.91 -2.47 29.97
C ASN A 337 -6.99 -2.31 28.86
N LEU A 338 -8.05 -1.54 29.12
CA LEU A 338 -9.13 -1.24 28.18
C LEU A 338 -9.13 0.23 27.70
N GLY A 339 -8.19 1.06 28.15
CA GLY A 339 -8.15 2.50 27.82
C GLY A 339 -9.20 3.36 28.51
N LEU A 340 -9.97 2.79 29.44
CA LEU A 340 -11.00 3.49 30.22
C LEU A 340 -10.42 4.28 31.40
N LEU A 341 -9.13 4.09 31.70
CA LEU A 341 -8.32 4.81 32.68
C LEU A 341 -6.88 4.97 32.15
N PRO A 342 -6.11 5.99 32.60
CA PRO A 342 -4.72 6.16 32.18
C PRO A 342 -3.81 5.02 32.68
N LEU A 343 -2.77 4.69 31.89
CA LEU A 343 -1.75 3.70 32.23
C LEU A 343 -0.85 4.21 33.38
N ALA A 344 -1.28 4.00 34.62
CA ALA A 344 -0.69 4.63 35.80
C ALA A 344 0.54 3.91 36.39
N GLY A 345 0.74 2.61 36.12
CA GLY A 345 1.64 1.78 36.94
C GLY A 345 0.88 1.12 38.10
N VAL A 346 -0.14 0.30 37.78
CA VAL A 346 -0.97 -0.43 38.76
C VAL A 346 -1.17 -1.87 38.23
N PRO A 347 -0.41 -2.84 38.75
CA PRO A 347 -0.51 -4.24 38.33
C PRO A 347 -1.85 -4.85 38.75
N PHE A 348 -2.35 -5.82 37.97
CA PHE A 348 -3.54 -6.59 38.32
C PHE A 348 -3.23 -7.47 39.54
N PRO A 349 -3.94 -7.32 40.69
CA PRO A 349 -3.61 -8.05 41.90
C PRO A 349 -3.58 -9.56 41.73
N LEU A 350 -2.45 -10.17 42.09
CA LEU A 350 -2.14 -11.62 41.99
C LEU A 350 -1.97 -12.19 40.57
N LEU A 351 -2.40 -11.49 39.52
CA LEU A 351 -2.24 -11.93 38.12
C LEU A 351 -0.90 -11.45 37.54
N SER A 352 -0.63 -10.15 37.61
CA SER A 352 0.60 -9.53 37.10
C SER A 352 1.85 -10.00 37.86
N TYR A 353 2.99 -9.94 37.17
CA TYR A 353 4.30 -10.04 37.78
C TYR A 353 4.52 -8.88 38.77
N GLY A 354 4.93 -9.19 40.00
CA GLY A 354 5.12 -8.19 41.04
C GLY A 354 5.60 -8.79 42.35
N GLY A 355 6.91 -8.75 42.59
CA GLY A 355 7.56 -9.53 43.65
C GLY A 355 7.04 -9.24 45.07
N THR A 356 7.10 -7.98 45.51
CA THR A 356 6.55 -7.61 46.83
C THR A 356 5.03 -7.64 46.86
N ALA A 357 4.39 -7.16 45.77
CA ALA A 357 2.94 -7.08 45.67
C ALA A 357 2.26 -8.45 45.87
N LEU A 358 2.75 -9.50 45.21
CA LEU A 358 2.20 -10.85 45.33
C LEU A 358 2.23 -11.37 46.78
N VAL A 359 3.35 -11.18 47.48
CA VAL A 359 3.50 -11.59 48.88
C VAL A 359 2.58 -10.77 49.80
N VAL A 360 2.51 -9.45 49.60
CA VAL A 360 1.67 -8.54 50.40
C VAL A 360 0.18 -8.84 50.24
N HIS A 361 -0.31 -9.11 49.02
CA HIS A 361 -1.71 -9.45 48.78
C HIS A 361 -2.08 -10.82 49.34
N LEU A 362 -1.21 -11.84 49.23
CA LEU A 362 -1.43 -13.14 49.87
C LEU A 362 -1.40 -13.04 51.41
N ALA A 363 -0.49 -12.21 51.97
CA ALA A 363 -0.47 -11.90 53.40
C ALA A 363 -1.77 -11.19 53.86
N ALA A 364 -2.27 -10.22 53.10
CA ALA A 364 -3.52 -9.52 53.36
C ALA A 364 -4.73 -10.47 53.37
N ILE A 365 -4.79 -11.42 52.43
CA ILE A 365 -5.81 -12.49 52.42
C ILE A 365 -5.70 -13.33 53.70
N GLY A 366 -4.49 -13.68 54.13
CA GLY A 366 -4.23 -14.35 55.41
C GLY A 366 -4.79 -13.58 56.62
N VAL A 367 -4.60 -12.25 56.66
CA VAL A 367 -5.17 -11.38 57.70
C VAL A 367 -6.71 -11.40 57.68
N VAL A 368 -7.36 -11.35 56.51
CA VAL A 368 -8.83 -11.40 56.42
C VAL A 368 -9.38 -12.79 56.79
N LEU A 369 -8.66 -13.87 56.47
CA LEU A 369 -8.97 -15.22 56.94
C LEU A 369 -8.88 -15.31 58.48
N ALA A 370 -7.89 -14.66 59.12
CA ALA A 370 -7.80 -14.58 60.58
C ALA A 370 -8.98 -13.82 61.22
N VAL A 371 -9.40 -12.71 60.60
CA VAL A 371 -10.62 -11.96 61.00
C VAL A 371 -11.85 -12.86 60.99
N ARG A 372 -12.05 -13.61 59.91
CA ARG A 372 -13.18 -14.56 59.77
C ARG A 372 -13.14 -15.68 60.81
N ARG A 373 -11.96 -16.29 60.98
CA ARG A 373 -11.71 -17.41 61.90
C ARG A 373 -12.02 -17.05 63.35
N ASP A 374 -11.59 -15.88 63.80
CA ASP A 374 -11.87 -15.40 65.17
C ASP A 374 -13.33 -14.94 65.34
N GLY A 375 -13.96 -14.49 64.25
CA GLY A 375 -15.40 -14.24 64.14
C GLY A 375 -16.28 -15.47 64.41
N ALA A 376 -15.87 -16.66 63.97
CA ALA A 376 -16.65 -17.90 64.11
C ALA A 376 -16.67 -18.51 65.52
N ARG A 377 -15.61 -18.33 66.34
CA ARG A 377 -15.40 -19.04 67.63
C ARG A 377 -16.32 -18.54 68.77
N ARG A 378 -17.61 -18.93 68.84
CA ARG A 378 -18.56 -18.44 69.89
C ARG A 378 -17.97 -18.54 71.32
N ARG A 379 -18.07 -17.47 72.11
CA ARG A 379 -18.06 -17.57 73.58
C ARG A 379 -19.46 -18.01 74.03
N LEU A 380 -19.57 -18.79 75.10
CA LEU A 380 -20.85 -19.34 75.58
C LEU A 380 -21.65 -18.40 76.51
N TRP A 381 -21.02 -17.30 76.98
CA TRP A 381 -21.50 -16.49 78.12
C TRP A 381 -21.47 -14.98 77.85
N VAL A 382 -21.93 -14.50 76.69
CA VAL A 382 -21.96 -13.04 76.39
C VAL A 382 -23.27 -12.65 75.68
N PRO A 383 -24.02 -11.64 76.16
CA PRO A 383 -25.24 -11.16 75.50
C PRO A 383 -24.98 -10.60 74.11
N ASN A 384 -25.97 -10.77 73.22
CA ASN A 384 -25.84 -10.44 71.80
C ASN A 384 -26.01 -8.93 71.52
N ARG A 385 -24.96 -8.12 71.76
CA ARG A 385 -24.95 -6.71 71.33
C ARG A 385 -25.08 -6.62 69.81
N TYR A 386 -26.15 -5.97 69.33
CA TYR A 386 -26.44 -5.77 67.91
C TYR A 386 -25.41 -4.83 67.26
N HIS A 387 -24.32 -5.39 66.73
CA HIS A 387 -23.36 -4.63 65.95
C HIS A 387 -23.94 -4.27 64.56
N PRO A 388 -23.89 -3.00 64.12
CA PRO A 388 -24.53 -2.54 62.89
C PRO A 388 -23.81 -3.09 61.65
N ARG A 389 -24.38 -4.17 61.08
CA ARG A 389 -23.93 -4.88 59.86
C ARG A 389 -23.27 -3.92 58.86
N PRO A 390 -22.06 -4.20 58.33
CA PRO A 390 -21.37 -3.28 57.42
C PRO A 390 -22.06 -3.25 56.04
N ARG A 391 -23.09 -2.40 55.90
CA ARG A 391 -23.80 -2.19 54.62
C ARG A 391 -22.88 -1.53 53.58
N LEU A 392 -22.10 -0.53 54.00
CA LEU A 392 -21.20 0.24 53.12
C LEU A 392 -20.13 -0.65 52.44
N VAL A 393 -19.50 -1.59 53.16
CA VAL A 393 -18.55 -2.55 52.57
C VAL A 393 -19.18 -3.36 51.43
N ARG A 394 -20.47 -3.72 51.56
CA ARG A 394 -21.19 -4.47 50.53
C ARG A 394 -21.61 -3.61 49.34
N LEU A 395 -21.96 -2.35 49.59
CA LEU A 395 -22.26 -1.39 48.52
C LEU A 395 -21.00 -1.04 47.72
N ALA A 396 -19.86 -0.85 48.38
CA ALA A 396 -18.56 -0.68 47.72
C ALA A 396 -18.18 -1.92 46.90
N ALA A 397 -18.24 -3.12 47.49
CA ALA A 397 -17.93 -4.36 46.77
C ALA A 397 -18.91 -4.62 45.60
N LEU A 398 -20.19 -4.27 45.74
CA LEU A 398 -21.18 -4.35 44.66
C LEU A 398 -20.86 -3.34 43.54
N ALA A 399 -20.59 -2.08 43.86
CA ALA A 399 -20.23 -1.06 42.88
C ALA A 399 -18.96 -1.43 42.10
N LEU A 400 -17.93 -1.91 42.79
CA LEU A 400 -16.71 -2.43 42.15
C LEU A 400 -17.01 -3.66 41.26
N SER A 401 -17.90 -4.56 41.69
CA SER A 401 -18.31 -5.71 40.88
C SER A 401 -19.09 -5.30 39.62
N VAL A 402 -20.01 -4.34 39.74
CA VAL A 402 -20.77 -3.79 38.60
C VAL A 402 -19.84 -3.09 37.62
N LEU A 403 -18.87 -2.30 38.11
CA LEU A 403 -17.88 -1.62 37.28
C LEU A 403 -16.99 -2.62 36.51
N LEU A 404 -16.50 -3.66 37.19
CA LEU A 404 -15.73 -4.74 36.56
C LEU A 404 -16.56 -5.54 35.53
N ILE A 405 -17.85 -5.74 35.78
CA ILE A 405 -18.77 -6.35 34.79
C ILE A 405 -18.97 -5.42 33.59
N SER A 406 -19.17 -4.12 33.79
CA SER A 406 -19.27 -3.17 32.66
C SER A 406 -17.98 -3.05 31.85
N PHE A 407 -16.82 -3.18 32.49
CA PHE A 407 -15.53 -3.25 31.81
C PHE A 407 -15.37 -4.56 31.02
N GLY A 408 -15.80 -5.71 31.57
CA GLY A 408 -15.86 -6.97 30.82
C GLY A 408 -16.80 -6.92 29.61
N LEU A 409 -17.96 -6.28 29.75
CA LEU A 409 -18.90 -6.03 28.65
C LEU A 409 -18.34 -5.05 27.62
N TYR A 410 -17.56 -4.03 28.04
CA TYR A 410 -16.84 -3.15 27.12
C TYR A 410 -15.76 -3.90 26.34
N GLY A 411 -14.98 -4.78 26.98
CA GLY A 411 -14.01 -5.64 26.30
C GLY A 411 -14.66 -6.58 25.28
N TRP A 412 -15.79 -7.21 25.63
CA TRP A 412 -16.62 -7.97 24.69
C TRP A 412 -17.09 -7.10 23.52
N ASN A 413 -17.55 -5.87 23.79
CA ASN A 413 -18.04 -4.96 22.76
C ASN A 413 -16.91 -4.53 21.81
N LEU A 414 -15.75 -4.11 22.34
CA LEU A 414 -14.54 -3.76 21.58
C LEU A 414 -14.15 -4.89 20.61
N GLN A 415 -14.10 -6.13 21.12
CA GLN A 415 -13.83 -7.31 20.32
C GLN A 415 -14.91 -7.57 19.26
N ARG A 416 -16.20 -7.42 19.60
CA ARG A 416 -17.31 -7.64 18.66
C ARG A 416 -17.41 -6.59 17.56
N THR A 417 -17.06 -5.32 17.83
CA THR A 417 -17.27 -4.21 16.87
C THR A 417 -15.99 -3.75 16.18
N GLN A 418 -14.81 -4.05 16.74
CA GLN A 418 -13.52 -3.61 16.19
C GLN A 418 -12.49 -4.75 16.06
N GLY A 419 -12.81 -5.99 16.47
CA GLY A 419 -11.82 -7.08 16.54
C GLY A 419 -11.14 -7.41 15.20
N GLU A 420 -11.89 -7.40 14.11
CA GLU A 420 -11.35 -7.63 12.74
C GLU A 420 -10.47 -6.45 12.29
N ALA A 421 -10.93 -5.21 12.44
CA ALA A 421 -10.14 -4.02 12.11
C ALA A 421 -8.85 -3.92 12.95
N LEU A 422 -8.92 -4.24 14.24
CA LEU A 422 -7.77 -4.29 15.15
C LEU A 422 -6.82 -5.47 14.82
N GLN A 423 -7.33 -6.58 14.30
CA GLN A 423 -6.50 -7.65 13.74
C GLN A 423 -5.75 -7.16 12.50
N VAL A 424 -6.42 -6.52 11.53
CA VAL A 424 -5.79 -6.00 10.31
C VAL A 424 -4.71 -4.98 10.66
N VAL A 425 -5.02 -3.97 11.49
CA VAL A 425 -4.05 -2.98 11.98
C VAL A 425 -2.86 -3.63 12.70
N GLY A 426 -3.09 -4.70 13.45
CA GLY A 426 -2.01 -5.48 14.08
C GLY A 426 -1.15 -6.22 13.06
N GLN A 427 -1.74 -6.78 12.01
CA GLN A 427 -1.03 -7.46 10.92
C GLN A 427 -0.24 -6.47 10.04
N GLU A 428 -0.79 -5.31 9.69
CA GLU A 428 -0.09 -4.24 8.96
C GLU A 428 1.17 -3.77 9.71
N GLN A 429 1.06 -3.52 11.02
CA GLN A 429 2.18 -3.07 11.84
C GLN A 429 3.35 -4.05 11.83
N MET A 430 3.07 -5.35 11.82
CA MET A 430 4.07 -6.44 11.79
C MET A 430 4.46 -6.92 10.39
N THR A 431 3.88 -6.41 9.29
CA THR A 431 4.16 -6.92 7.94
C THR A 431 4.94 -5.90 7.10
N ARG A 432 6.01 -6.34 6.45
CA ARG A 432 6.71 -5.56 5.40
C ARG A 432 6.86 -6.45 4.16
N CYS A 433 6.79 -5.88 2.96
CA CYS A 433 6.80 -6.67 1.74
C CYS A 433 7.88 -6.21 0.76
N ILE A 434 8.53 -7.17 0.11
CA ILE A 434 9.59 -7.01 -0.87
C ILE A 434 8.95 -7.22 -2.25
N ARG A 435 9.02 -6.22 -3.14
CA ARG A 435 8.49 -6.28 -4.51
C ARG A 435 9.18 -7.42 -5.28
N LEU A 436 8.38 -8.30 -5.89
CA LEU A 436 8.85 -9.28 -6.87
C LEU A 436 8.46 -8.72 -8.26
N PRO A 437 9.43 -8.31 -9.11
CA PRO A 437 9.11 -7.75 -10.42
C PRO A 437 8.43 -8.79 -11.32
N ALA A 438 7.47 -8.34 -12.11
CA ALA A 438 6.87 -9.09 -13.20
C ALA A 438 7.75 -9.03 -14.46
N GLU A 439 7.68 -10.09 -15.26
CA GLU A 439 8.31 -10.11 -16.58
C GLU A 439 7.45 -9.35 -17.58
N ARG A 440 8.08 -8.54 -18.42
CA ARG A 440 7.40 -7.65 -19.36
C ARG A 440 7.05 -8.43 -20.63
N GLY A 441 5.79 -8.41 -21.05
CA GLY A 441 5.31 -9.12 -22.24
C GLY A 441 6.12 -8.78 -23.50
N ALA A 442 6.32 -9.75 -24.39
CA ALA A 442 7.06 -9.53 -25.63
C ALA A 442 6.26 -8.68 -26.63
N ILE A 443 6.94 -7.92 -27.49
CA ILE A 443 6.36 -7.35 -28.72
C ILE A 443 6.88 -8.18 -29.89
N THR A 444 5.98 -8.76 -30.66
CA THR A 444 6.27 -9.59 -31.84
C THR A 444 5.66 -9.01 -33.11
N ASP A 445 6.23 -9.37 -34.26
CA ASP A 445 5.63 -9.11 -35.57
C ASP A 445 4.39 -10.01 -35.81
N ARG A 446 3.75 -9.86 -36.97
CA ARG A 446 2.55 -10.64 -37.33
C ARG A 446 2.78 -12.16 -37.41
N HIS A 447 4.02 -12.59 -37.59
CA HIS A 447 4.45 -14.00 -37.68
C HIS A 447 4.90 -14.57 -36.32
N GLY A 448 5.29 -13.70 -35.39
CA GLY A 448 5.82 -14.08 -34.07
C GLY A 448 7.31 -13.78 -33.90
N GLU A 449 7.96 -13.13 -34.87
CA GLU A 449 9.37 -12.75 -34.75
C GLU A 449 9.57 -11.67 -33.66
N PRO A 450 10.61 -11.77 -32.81
CA PRO A 450 10.79 -10.88 -31.67
C PRO A 450 11.27 -9.48 -32.09
N LEU A 451 10.52 -8.46 -31.67
CA LEU A 451 10.81 -7.04 -31.93
C LEU A 451 11.28 -6.32 -30.66
N ALA A 452 10.62 -6.58 -29.52
CA ALA A 452 11.07 -6.17 -28.19
C ALA A 452 10.81 -7.30 -27.19
N VAL A 453 11.84 -7.73 -26.46
CA VAL A 453 11.81 -8.89 -25.55
C VAL A 453 12.61 -8.58 -24.29
N ASN A 454 12.49 -9.41 -23.25
CA ASN A 454 13.35 -9.29 -22.08
C ASN A 454 14.77 -9.76 -22.44
N ALA A 455 15.78 -9.22 -21.77
CA ALA A 455 17.16 -9.62 -22.04
C ALA A 455 17.40 -11.12 -21.75
N ALA A 456 16.64 -11.71 -20.82
CA ALA A 456 16.66 -13.14 -20.52
C ALA A 456 16.33 -14.00 -21.75
N ASP A 457 15.29 -13.60 -22.49
CA ASP A 457 14.74 -14.29 -23.67
C ASP A 457 15.77 -14.41 -24.82
N VAL A 458 16.80 -13.55 -24.81
CA VAL A 458 17.94 -13.54 -25.76
C VAL A 458 19.28 -13.92 -25.11
N GLY A 459 19.26 -14.59 -23.95
CA GLY A 459 20.46 -15.09 -23.27
C GLY A 459 21.38 -14.01 -22.67
N ARG A 460 20.85 -12.80 -22.44
CA ARG A 460 21.58 -11.62 -21.88
C ARG A 460 20.99 -11.14 -20.53
N GLY A 461 19.99 -11.84 -20.01
CA GLY A 461 19.36 -11.54 -18.74
C GLY A 461 20.21 -12.00 -17.56
N VAL A 462 20.03 -11.32 -16.42
CA VAL A 462 20.56 -11.73 -15.14
C VAL A 462 19.46 -11.65 -14.10
N ASP A 463 19.53 -12.55 -13.12
CA ASP A 463 18.67 -12.51 -11.96
C ASP A 463 19.47 -12.01 -10.76
N ARG A 464 18.81 -11.27 -9.88
CA ARG A 464 19.37 -10.79 -8.63
C ARG A 464 18.99 -11.71 -7.50
N VAL A 465 20.01 -12.17 -6.78
CA VAL A 465 19.86 -12.98 -5.59
C VAL A 465 19.80 -12.03 -4.40
N LEU A 466 18.59 -11.89 -3.84
CA LEU A 466 18.30 -11.10 -2.64
C LEU A 466 18.16 -12.03 -1.44
N VAL A 467 18.57 -11.58 -0.25
CA VAL A 467 18.37 -12.32 1.00
C VAL A 467 17.76 -11.45 2.10
N VAL A 468 17.08 -12.07 3.07
CA VAL A 468 16.63 -11.42 4.31
C VAL A 468 17.64 -11.76 5.43
N PRO A 469 18.61 -10.89 5.76
CA PRO A 469 19.80 -11.28 6.54
C PRO A 469 19.48 -11.81 7.94
N ALA A 470 18.51 -11.20 8.64
CA ALA A 470 18.11 -11.60 9.99
C ALA A 470 17.66 -13.06 10.07
N LEU A 471 16.97 -13.56 9.03
CA LEU A 471 16.47 -14.94 8.99
C LEU A 471 17.62 -15.93 8.73
N LEU A 472 18.55 -15.60 7.83
CA LEU A 472 19.70 -16.44 7.49
C LEU A 472 20.77 -16.54 8.60
N ARG A 473 20.90 -15.52 9.47
CA ARG A 473 21.81 -15.58 10.64
C ARG A 473 21.54 -16.76 11.57
N THR A 474 20.32 -17.29 11.58
CA THR A 474 19.94 -18.47 12.37
C THR A 474 20.14 -19.80 11.64
N ARG A 475 20.57 -19.77 10.37
CA ARG A 475 20.67 -20.93 9.47
C ARG A 475 21.99 -20.94 8.70
N PRO A 476 23.15 -21.11 9.37
CA PRO A 476 24.45 -21.04 8.69
C PRO A 476 24.61 -22.08 7.57
N ALA A 477 23.95 -23.24 7.65
CA ALA A 477 23.96 -24.25 6.58
C ALA A 477 23.22 -23.79 5.30
N ASP A 478 22.21 -22.93 5.41
CA ASP A 478 21.53 -22.33 4.26
C ASP A 478 22.43 -21.29 3.57
N VAL A 479 23.23 -20.56 4.35
CA VAL A 479 24.23 -19.61 3.83
C VAL A 479 25.38 -20.34 3.13
N ASP A 480 25.88 -21.44 3.70
CA ASP A 480 26.87 -22.31 3.08
C ASP A 480 26.37 -22.84 1.72
N ARG A 481 25.15 -23.37 1.68
CA ARG A 481 24.53 -23.91 0.46
C ARG A 481 24.30 -22.82 -0.60
N LEU A 482 23.97 -21.59 -0.18
CA LEU A 482 23.85 -20.44 -1.07
C LEU A 482 25.22 -20.00 -1.63
N ALA A 483 26.25 -19.94 -0.79
CA ALA A 483 27.60 -19.58 -1.21
C ALA A 483 28.18 -20.57 -2.24
N ASP A 484 27.96 -21.87 -2.03
CA ASP A 484 28.33 -22.93 -2.97
C ASP A 484 27.66 -22.73 -4.34
N LEU A 485 26.35 -22.44 -4.37
CA LEU A 485 25.59 -22.19 -5.61
C LEU A 485 26.00 -20.88 -6.30
N LEU A 486 26.40 -19.87 -5.53
CA LEU A 486 26.93 -18.59 -6.03
C LEU A 486 28.42 -18.67 -6.44
N ALA A 487 29.08 -19.81 -6.25
CA ALA A 487 30.53 -19.97 -6.36
C ALA A 487 31.36 -18.91 -5.58
N ARG A 488 30.82 -18.41 -4.47
CA ARG A 488 31.47 -17.40 -3.60
C ARG A 488 32.07 -18.03 -2.35
N PRO A 489 33.15 -17.46 -1.77
CA PRO A 489 33.69 -17.93 -0.50
C PRO A 489 32.64 -17.82 0.62
N ARG A 490 32.38 -18.92 1.33
CA ARG A 490 31.39 -18.98 2.43
C ARG A 490 31.62 -17.89 3.48
N GLU A 491 32.88 -17.69 3.88
CA GLU A 491 33.26 -16.69 4.90
C GLU A 491 32.89 -15.25 4.50
N GLU A 492 33.01 -14.88 3.22
CA GLU A 492 32.56 -13.56 2.74
C GLU A 492 31.05 -13.41 2.88
N LEU A 493 30.27 -14.43 2.50
CA LEU A 493 28.81 -14.33 2.51
C LEU A 493 28.28 -14.31 3.95
N HIS A 494 28.87 -15.09 4.86
CA HIS A 494 28.62 -15.00 6.30
C HIS A 494 28.98 -13.61 6.84
N ALA A 495 30.15 -13.06 6.50
CA ALA A 495 30.56 -11.73 6.94
C ALA A 495 29.64 -10.62 6.42
N GLN A 496 29.23 -10.67 5.15
CA GLN A 496 28.28 -9.74 4.54
C GLN A 496 26.91 -9.80 5.24
N ILE A 497 26.38 -11.01 5.50
CA ILE A 497 25.11 -11.22 6.22
C ILE A 497 25.22 -10.81 7.69
N ALA A 498 26.37 -10.97 8.34
CA ALA A 498 26.60 -10.61 9.74
C ALA A 498 26.79 -9.09 9.96
N THR A 499 27.44 -8.39 9.04
CA THR A 499 27.75 -6.95 9.15
C THR A 499 26.61 -6.03 8.70
N THR A 500 25.67 -6.52 7.90
CA THR A 500 24.47 -5.77 7.49
C THR A 500 23.60 -5.39 8.69
N GLU A 501 22.76 -4.35 8.59
CA GLU A 501 21.81 -4.00 9.66
C GLU A 501 20.74 -5.10 9.86
N PRO A 502 20.34 -5.47 11.10
CA PRO A 502 19.34 -6.50 11.34
C PRO A 502 17.96 -6.20 10.75
N THR A 503 17.64 -4.93 10.52
CA THR A 503 16.36 -4.44 9.97
C THR A 503 16.31 -4.43 8.43
N THR A 504 17.41 -4.79 7.75
CA THR A 504 17.44 -4.87 6.28
C THR A 504 16.49 -5.95 5.77
N LEU A 505 15.50 -5.55 4.96
CA LEU A 505 14.51 -6.47 4.39
C LEU A 505 15.07 -7.28 3.21
N SER A 506 15.85 -6.63 2.34
CA SER A 506 16.38 -7.22 1.10
C SER A 506 17.81 -6.77 0.86
N LEU A 507 18.77 -7.69 1.01
CA LEU A 507 20.18 -7.48 0.72
C LEU A 507 20.52 -8.20 -0.60
N PRO A 508 20.94 -7.50 -1.68
CA PRO A 508 21.50 -8.16 -2.86
C PRO A 508 22.87 -8.76 -2.53
N VAL A 509 23.07 -10.03 -2.89
CA VAL A 509 24.33 -10.76 -2.65
C VAL A 509 25.06 -11.20 -3.92
N ALA A 510 24.35 -11.25 -5.06
CA ALA A 510 24.90 -11.46 -6.40
C ALA A 510 23.90 -11.02 -7.51
N GLU A 511 24.45 -10.74 -8.70
CA GLU A 511 23.77 -10.90 -9.99
C GLU A 511 24.27 -12.21 -10.62
N VAL A 512 23.37 -13.03 -11.16
CA VAL A 512 23.71 -14.36 -11.72
C VAL A 512 23.01 -14.61 -13.05
N PRO A 513 23.56 -15.47 -13.93
CA PRO A 513 22.83 -16.02 -15.07
C PRO A 513 21.56 -16.78 -14.66
N ARG A 514 20.56 -16.83 -15.57
CA ARG A 514 19.24 -17.45 -15.34
C ARG A 514 19.31 -18.90 -14.86
N ASP A 515 20.18 -19.72 -15.44
CA ASP A 515 20.35 -21.13 -15.05
C ASP A 515 20.85 -21.30 -13.61
N VAL A 516 21.67 -20.38 -13.12
CA VAL A 516 22.09 -20.30 -11.72
C VAL A 516 20.96 -19.77 -10.83
N GLY A 517 20.16 -18.81 -11.31
CA GLY A 517 18.94 -18.33 -10.65
C GLY A 517 17.89 -19.43 -10.46
N ASP A 518 17.65 -20.24 -11.49
CA ASP A 518 16.78 -21.41 -11.47
C ASP A 518 17.32 -22.47 -10.50
N ALA A 519 18.63 -22.74 -10.50
CA ALA A 519 19.25 -23.68 -9.56
C ALA A 519 19.10 -23.23 -8.08
N ILE A 520 19.23 -21.93 -7.79
CA ILE A 520 19.00 -21.37 -6.45
C ILE A 520 17.52 -21.43 -6.07
N THR A 521 16.61 -21.19 -7.02
CA THR A 521 15.17 -21.30 -6.81
C THR A 521 14.76 -22.75 -6.52
N ALA A 522 15.25 -23.70 -7.32
CA ALA A 522 15.03 -25.14 -7.13
C ALA A 522 15.68 -25.69 -5.85
N ALA A 523 16.74 -25.05 -5.35
CA ALA A 523 17.33 -25.40 -4.06
C ALA A 523 16.40 -25.08 -2.87
N GLY A 524 15.43 -24.17 -3.03
CA GLY A 524 14.38 -23.90 -2.03
C GLY A 524 14.87 -23.26 -0.73
N ILE A 525 15.96 -22.49 -0.78
CA ILE A 525 16.63 -21.96 0.42
C ILE A 525 15.77 -20.86 1.07
N ALA A 526 15.37 -21.08 2.33
CA ALA A 526 14.44 -20.20 3.02
C ALA A 526 15.06 -18.81 3.29
N ALA A 527 14.32 -17.75 2.93
CA ALA A 527 14.74 -16.34 2.99
C ALA A 527 15.81 -15.92 1.96
N VAL A 528 15.98 -16.71 0.90
CA VAL A 528 16.61 -16.31 -0.36
C VAL A 528 15.50 -16.05 -1.39
N LEU A 529 15.65 -15.01 -2.19
CA LEU A 529 14.72 -14.63 -3.25
C LEU A 529 15.52 -14.37 -4.53
N VAL A 530 15.22 -15.13 -5.57
CA VAL A 530 15.70 -14.84 -6.93
C VAL A 530 14.64 -13.96 -7.61
N VAL A 531 15.06 -12.83 -8.16
CA VAL A 531 14.18 -11.93 -8.92
C VAL A 531 14.85 -11.53 -10.23
N PRO A 532 14.11 -11.48 -11.36
CA PRO A 532 14.69 -11.03 -12.62
C PRO A 532 15.02 -9.54 -12.56
N GLU A 533 16.21 -9.14 -13.03
CA GLU A 533 16.51 -7.72 -13.21
C GLU A 533 15.82 -7.23 -14.50
N PRO A 534 14.96 -6.19 -14.44
CA PRO A 534 14.15 -5.76 -15.59
C PRO A 534 15.03 -5.06 -16.64
N ARG A 535 15.59 -5.87 -17.55
CA ARG A 535 16.37 -5.41 -18.72
C ARG A 535 15.62 -5.81 -20.00
N ARG A 536 15.41 -4.84 -20.89
CA ARG A 536 14.74 -5.02 -22.19
C ARG A 536 15.80 -5.11 -23.31
N SER A 537 15.51 -5.84 -24.38
CA SER A 537 16.34 -5.86 -25.58
C SER A 537 15.48 -5.84 -26.84
N TYR A 538 15.99 -5.19 -27.88
CA TYR A 538 15.30 -4.97 -29.15
C TYR A 538 16.14 -5.64 -30.25
N PRO A 539 15.83 -6.88 -30.67
CA PRO A 539 16.74 -7.68 -31.50
C PRO A 539 17.01 -7.09 -32.89
N GLN A 540 16.10 -6.25 -33.40
CA GLN A 540 16.20 -5.61 -34.71
C GLN A 540 16.97 -4.28 -34.69
N GLY A 541 17.50 -3.86 -33.52
CA GLY A 541 18.25 -2.63 -33.34
C GLY A 541 17.46 -1.39 -33.80
N ALA A 542 18.04 -0.62 -34.73
CA ALA A 542 17.45 0.64 -35.20
C ALA A 542 16.26 0.49 -36.18
N LEU A 543 15.94 -0.71 -36.67
CA LEU A 543 14.94 -0.93 -37.74
C LEU A 543 13.52 -0.42 -37.41
N LEU A 544 13.17 -0.34 -36.13
CA LEU A 544 11.86 0.08 -35.61
C LEU A 544 12.02 1.01 -34.40
N GLY A 545 13.09 1.80 -34.35
CA GLY A 545 13.49 2.66 -33.22
C GLY A 545 12.33 3.51 -32.65
N PRO A 546 11.87 4.55 -33.36
CA PRO A 546 10.76 5.40 -32.92
C PRO A 546 9.42 4.66 -32.75
N VAL A 547 9.16 3.61 -33.55
CA VAL A 547 7.91 2.84 -33.54
C VAL A 547 7.75 2.02 -32.25
N LEU A 548 8.76 1.20 -31.91
CA LEU A 548 8.74 0.42 -30.67
C LEU A 548 8.91 1.34 -29.46
N GLY A 549 9.81 2.32 -29.56
CA GLY A 549 10.32 3.07 -28.42
C GLY A 549 11.00 2.15 -27.39
N PHE A 550 11.19 2.67 -26.18
CA PHE A 550 11.94 1.99 -25.13
C PHE A 550 11.19 1.94 -23.80
N ALA A 551 11.45 0.89 -23.03
CA ALA A 551 11.14 0.81 -21.60
C ALA A 551 12.35 1.18 -20.73
N GLY A 552 12.08 1.74 -19.54
CA GLY A 552 13.10 2.23 -18.60
C GLY A 552 12.50 2.54 -17.23
N VAL A 553 13.29 3.13 -16.33
CA VAL A 553 12.82 3.54 -15.00
C VAL A 553 11.84 4.71 -15.11
N ALA A 554 10.70 4.61 -14.42
CA ALA A 554 9.62 5.60 -14.37
C ALA A 554 10.09 6.99 -13.90
N THR A 555 9.51 8.05 -14.49
CA THR A 555 9.73 9.44 -14.05
C THR A 555 8.52 9.98 -13.24
N PRO A 556 8.62 11.18 -12.65
CA PRO A 556 7.48 11.84 -12.00
C PRO A 556 6.28 12.12 -12.94
N GLU A 557 6.43 11.95 -14.26
CA GLU A 557 5.36 12.06 -15.25
C GLU A 557 4.61 10.73 -15.36
N ASP A 558 5.33 9.60 -15.30
CA ASP A 558 4.75 8.26 -15.23
C ASP A 558 4.02 8.06 -13.88
N GLU A 559 4.58 8.57 -12.77
CA GLU A 559 3.90 8.60 -11.45
C GLU A 559 2.61 9.45 -11.47
N LYS A 560 2.50 10.48 -12.34
CA LYS A 560 1.24 11.24 -12.53
C LYS A 560 0.24 10.51 -13.42
N ARG A 561 0.71 9.76 -14.43
CA ARG A 561 -0.12 8.93 -15.32
C ARG A 561 -0.70 7.72 -14.57
N TRP A 562 0.05 7.18 -13.63
CA TRP A 562 -0.29 6.00 -12.84
C TRP A 562 -0.08 6.27 -11.33
N PRO A 563 -1.08 6.81 -10.60
CA PRO A 563 -0.92 7.23 -9.20
C PRO A 563 -0.48 6.12 -8.22
N ASP A 564 -0.84 4.87 -8.51
CA ASP A 564 -0.48 3.68 -7.70
C ASP A 564 0.86 3.05 -8.13
N LEU A 565 1.61 3.67 -9.05
CA LEU A 565 2.88 3.16 -9.55
C LEU A 565 3.97 3.22 -8.46
N PRO A 566 4.66 2.11 -8.16
CA PRO A 566 5.78 2.14 -7.23
C PRO A 566 6.93 3.02 -7.73
N ARG A 567 7.61 3.71 -6.81
CA ARG A 567 8.80 4.51 -7.18
C ARG A 567 9.89 3.61 -7.74
N GLY A 568 10.49 4.01 -8.86
CA GLY A 568 11.48 3.20 -9.56
C GLY A 568 10.88 1.88 -10.08
N GLU A 569 9.67 1.94 -10.63
CA GLU A 569 9.10 0.88 -11.47
C GLU A 569 9.70 0.91 -12.88
N PHE A 570 9.65 -0.22 -13.59
CA PHE A 570 10.08 -0.31 -14.98
C PHE A 570 8.87 -0.19 -15.92
N VAL A 571 8.85 0.85 -16.76
CA VAL A 571 7.69 1.25 -17.59
C VAL A 571 8.12 1.59 -19.02
N GLY A 572 7.20 1.51 -19.97
CA GLY A 572 7.37 2.00 -21.33
C GLY A 572 7.34 3.52 -21.41
N ARG A 573 8.37 4.12 -22.02
CA ARG A 573 8.63 5.58 -22.01
C ARG A 573 8.58 6.26 -23.38
N ALA A 574 8.59 5.49 -24.47
CA ALA A 574 8.32 5.97 -25.82
C ALA A 574 7.59 4.90 -26.65
N GLY A 575 7.08 5.26 -27.84
CA GLY A 575 6.55 4.33 -28.84
C GLY A 575 5.45 3.37 -28.35
N LEU A 576 5.36 2.21 -28.99
CA LEU A 576 4.47 1.11 -28.60
C LEU A 576 4.68 0.62 -27.16
N GLU A 577 5.93 0.64 -26.66
CA GLU A 577 6.24 0.31 -25.27
C GLU A 577 5.46 1.22 -24.29
N GLN A 578 5.35 2.52 -24.57
CA GLN A 578 4.58 3.48 -23.76
C GLN A 578 3.07 3.45 -24.02
N GLN A 579 2.66 3.18 -25.25
CA GLN A 579 1.24 3.05 -25.62
C GLN A 579 0.61 1.87 -24.87
N TYR A 580 1.24 0.69 -24.96
CA TYR A 580 0.74 -0.57 -24.43
C TYR A 580 1.32 -0.92 -23.05
N ASP A 581 1.92 0.04 -22.33
CA ASP A 581 2.57 -0.20 -21.04
C ASP A 581 1.68 -0.93 -20.02
N ALA A 582 0.40 -0.56 -19.92
CA ALA A 582 -0.54 -1.21 -19.00
C ALA A 582 -0.81 -2.70 -19.31
N VAL A 583 -0.57 -3.13 -20.55
CA VAL A 583 -0.68 -4.53 -21.01
C VAL A 583 0.66 -5.24 -20.86
N LEU A 584 1.73 -4.59 -21.32
CA LEU A 584 3.09 -5.15 -21.38
C LEU A 584 3.74 -5.28 -19.99
N ARG A 585 3.43 -4.40 -19.02
CA ARG A 585 4.14 -4.32 -17.72
C ARG A 585 3.82 -5.45 -16.74
N GLY A 586 2.67 -6.12 -16.89
CA GLY A 586 2.22 -7.13 -15.94
C GLY A 586 1.86 -6.56 -14.56
N ILE A 587 1.73 -7.45 -13.57
CA ILE A 587 1.39 -7.11 -12.18
C ILE A 587 2.48 -7.67 -11.26
N ASN A 588 3.20 -6.77 -10.59
CA ASN A 588 4.26 -7.15 -9.66
C ASN A 588 3.73 -7.98 -8.49
N GLY A 589 4.47 -9.02 -8.14
CA GLY A 589 4.24 -9.83 -6.96
C GLY A 589 4.91 -9.24 -5.72
N GLN A 590 4.82 -9.97 -4.61
CA GLN A 590 5.43 -9.57 -3.35
C GLN A 590 5.79 -10.78 -2.48
N GLN A 591 6.96 -10.73 -1.84
CA GLN A 591 7.28 -11.58 -0.69
C GLN A 591 7.14 -10.73 0.57
N CYS A 592 6.12 -11.01 1.38
CA CYS A 592 6.00 -10.39 2.68
C CYS A 592 6.86 -11.11 3.73
N VAL A 593 7.28 -10.36 4.74
CA VAL A 593 8.01 -10.82 5.93
C VAL A 593 7.36 -10.23 7.16
N TYR A 594 7.31 -11.00 8.24
CA TYR A 594 6.84 -10.52 9.54
C TYR A 594 8.02 -10.00 10.36
N VAL A 595 7.92 -8.75 10.79
CA VAL A 595 8.93 -8.05 11.59
C VAL A 595 8.53 -7.98 13.06
N ASP A 596 9.51 -7.74 13.92
CA ASP A 596 9.30 -7.42 15.34
C ASP A 596 9.06 -5.91 15.57
N PRO A 597 8.76 -5.46 16.80
CA PRO A 597 8.54 -4.04 17.10
C PRO A 597 9.74 -3.11 16.84
N THR A 598 10.94 -3.67 16.65
CA THR A 598 12.16 -2.91 16.28
C THR A 598 12.40 -2.90 14.76
N GLY A 599 11.62 -3.65 13.99
CA GLY A 599 11.70 -3.75 12.54
C GLY A 599 12.54 -4.92 12.02
N VAL A 600 12.99 -5.83 12.89
CA VAL A 600 13.82 -6.98 12.49
C VAL A 600 12.95 -8.11 11.93
N PRO A 601 13.21 -8.65 10.73
CA PRO A 601 12.47 -9.79 10.19
C PRO A 601 12.61 -11.04 11.06
N ALA A 602 11.49 -11.55 11.54
CA ALA A 602 11.38 -12.72 12.42
C ALA A 602 10.80 -13.96 11.72
N ALA A 603 9.99 -13.79 10.67
CA ALA A 603 9.48 -14.88 9.85
C ALA A 603 9.22 -14.44 8.39
N LEU A 604 9.15 -15.40 7.47
CA LEU A 604 8.51 -15.17 6.17
C LEU A 604 7.00 -15.05 6.35
N GLY A 605 6.37 -14.19 5.55
CA GLY A 605 4.93 -14.06 5.43
C GLY A 605 4.42 -14.56 4.09
N GLU A 606 3.22 -14.13 3.74
CA GLU A 606 2.55 -14.48 2.48
C GLU A 606 3.40 -14.09 1.25
N ARG A 607 3.38 -14.96 0.23
CA ARG A 607 4.03 -14.73 -1.05
C ARG A 607 2.98 -14.69 -2.16
N GLN A 608 2.87 -13.56 -2.82
CA GLN A 608 2.10 -13.38 -4.04
C GLN A 608 3.05 -13.46 -5.23
N ALA A 609 2.84 -14.40 -6.15
CA ALA A 609 3.62 -14.47 -7.38
C ALA A 609 3.33 -13.25 -8.28
N PRO A 610 4.32 -12.74 -9.03
CA PRO A 610 4.05 -11.78 -10.10
C PRO A 610 3.22 -12.44 -11.21
N VAL A 611 2.44 -11.62 -11.92
CA VAL A 611 1.75 -12.00 -13.15
C VAL A 611 2.49 -11.33 -14.31
N PRO A 612 3.06 -12.09 -15.27
CA PRO A 612 3.70 -11.51 -16.45
C PRO A 612 2.77 -10.59 -17.25
N GLY A 613 3.34 -9.64 -17.97
CA GLY A 613 2.59 -8.84 -18.94
C GLY A 613 2.26 -9.64 -20.19
N ALA A 614 1.14 -9.29 -20.83
CA ALA A 614 0.69 -9.97 -22.04
C ALA A 614 1.57 -9.61 -23.25
N GLU A 615 1.81 -10.59 -24.12
CA GLU A 615 2.48 -10.42 -25.40
C GLU A 615 1.63 -9.56 -26.35
N LEU A 616 2.27 -8.66 -27.09
CA LEU A 616 1.65 -7.81 -28.11
C LEU A 616 2.09 -8.28 -29.50
N ARG A 617 1.14 -8.66 -30.36
CA ARG A 617 1.39 -8.96 -31.78
C ARG A 617 1.04 -7.76 -32.65
N LEU A 618 1.99 -7.33 -33.47
CA LEU A 618 1.81 -6.24 -34.43
C LEU A 618 1.29 -6.73 -35.79
N SER A 619 0.85 -5.80 -36.64
CA SER A 619 0.51 -6.01 -38.06
C SER A 619 1.72 -5.88 -38.99
N ILE A 620 2.85 -5.39 -38.46
CA ILE A 620 4.12 -5.32 -39.16
C ILE A 620 4.53 -6.73 -39.62
N ASP A 621 4.88 -6.86 -40.90
CA ASP A 621 5.74 -7.94 -41.39
C ASP A 621 7.20 -7.49 -41.32
N LEU A 622 8.02 -8.25 -40.60
CA LEU A 622 9.45 -7.97 -40.45
C LEU A 622 10.23 -8.13 -41.78
N GLY A 623 9.73 -8.88 -42.75
CA GLY A 623 10.27 -8.96 -44.12
C GLY A 623 10.11 -7.65 -44.88
N LEU A 624 8.85 -7.22 -45.08
CA LEU A 624 8.49 -5.95 -45.73
C LEU A 624 9.13 -4.75 -45.02
N GLN A 625 9.20 -4.75 -43.68
CA GLN A 625 9.87 -3.70 -42.91
C GLN A 625 11.35 -3.54 -43.30
N ARG A 626 12.11 -4.65 -43.40
CA ARG A 626 13.53 -4.62 -43.79
C ARG A 626 13.73 -4.16 -45.23
N LEU A 627 12.83 -4.54 -46.14
CA LEU A 627 12.86 -4.06 -47.52
C LEU A 627 12.58 -2.54 -47.59
N LEU A 628 11.55 -2.08 -46.88
CA LEU A 628 11.14 -0.68 -46.89
C LEU A 628 12.22 0.24 -46.31
N ASP A 629 12.78 -0.12 -45.15
CA ASP A 629 13.88 0.62 -44.51
C ASP A 629 15.16 0.62 -45.37
N SER A 630 15.62 -0.54 -45.84
CA SER A 630 16.85 -0.60 -46.64
C SER A 630 16.73 0.13 -47.97
N GLY A 631 15.55 0.08 -48.61
CA GLY A 631 15.21 0.86 -49.80
C GLY A 631 15.16 2.36 -49.52
N LEU A 632 14.56 2.79 -48.41
CA LEU A 632 14.47 4.18 -47.98
C LEU A 632 15.86 4.76 -47.63
N ALA A 633 16.66 4.02 -46.87
CA ALA A 633 18.04 4.37 -46.53
C ALA A 633 18.96 4.38 -47.76
N ALA A 634 18.71 3.55 -48.78
CA ALA A 634 19.40 3.65 -50.07
C ALA A 634 18.94 4.89 -50.86
N ALA A 635 17.64 5.15 -50.93
CA ALA A 635 17.03 6.30 -51.61
C ALA A 635 17.48 7.65 -51.03
N LEU A 636 17.76 7.71 -49.73
CA LEU A 636 18.32 8.88 -49.03
C LEU A 636 19.84 9.01 -49.23
N ARG A 637 20.61 7.93 -49.07
CA ARG A 637 22.08 7.92 -49.29
C ARG A 637 22.48 8.22 -50.73
N ALA A 638 21.61 7.95 -51.70
CA ALA A 638 21.83 8.29 -53.11
C ALA A 638 21.78 9.81 -53.40
N GLN A 639 21.30 10.63 -52.46
CA GLN A 639 21.16 12.06 -52.67
C GLN A 639 22.50 12.82 -52.52
N PRO A 640 22.77 13.89 -53.29
CA PRO A 640 24.06 14.62 -53.27
C PRO A 640 24.46 15.23 -51.92
N ARG A 641 23.49 15.43 -51.01
CA ARG A 641 23.68 15.91 -49.65
C ARG A 641 22.72 15.12 -48.74
N PRO A 642 23.11 13.97 -48.18
CA PRO A 642 22.19 13.11 -47.42
C PRO A 642 22.11 13.46 -45.93
N GLN A 643 23.10 14.20 -45.40
CA GLN A 643 23.19 14.54 -43.97
C GLN A 643 22.05 15.48 -43.54
N GLY A 644 21.39 15.14 -42.43
CA GLY A 644 20.32 15.96 -41.83
C GLY A 644 18.97 15.92 -42.53
N LYS A 645 18.85 15.18 -43.64
CA LYS A 645 17.60 14.97 -44.36
C LYS A 645 16.85 13.75 -43.85
N ILE A 646 15.54 13.76 -44.04
CA ILE A 646 14.68 12.65 -43.66
C ILE A 646 14.17 11.86 -44.88
N GLY A 647 13.97 10.57 -44.66
CA GLY A 647 13.11 9.69 -45.44
C GLY A 647 12.05 9.08 -44.52
N ALA A 648 10.83 8.94 -45.01
CA ALA A 648 9.74 8.30 -44.29
C ALA A 648 8.87 7.50 -45.26
N ALA A 649 8.55 6.25 -44.94
CA ALA A 649 7.69 5.44 -45.79
C ALA A 649 6.78 4.51 -44.98
N VAL A 650 5.58 4.26 -45.49
CA VAL A 650 4.58 3.41 -44.85
C VAL A 650 3.86 2.55 -45.87
N ALA A 651 3.65 1.28 -45.51
CA ALA A 651 2.82 0.32 -46.21
C ALA A 651 1.62 -0.05 -45.33
N MET A 652 0.39 0.07 -45.85
CA MET A 652 -0.84 -0.11 -45.08
C MET A 652 -1.91 -0.85 -45.90
N ASP A 653 -2.66 -1.76 -45.28
CA ASP A 653 -3.88 -2.33 -45.86
C ASP A 653 -4.98 -1.25 -45.87
N PRO A 654 -5.45 -0.79 -47.05
CA PRO A 654 -6.38 0.33 -47.16
C PRO A 654 -7.83 -0.03 -46.76
N ARG A 655 -8.11 -1.30 -46.46
CA ARG A 655 -9.42 -1.83 -46.05
C ARG A 655 -9.52 -2.00 -44.54
N THR A 656 -8.39 -2.21 -43.86
CA THR A 656 -8.36 -2.56 -42.42
C THR A 656 -7.48 -1.65 -41.56
N GLY A 657 -6.76 -0.70 -42.17
CA GLY A 657 -5.85 0.21 -41.48
C GLY A 657 -4.58 -0.45 -40.92
N GLN A 658 -4.40 -1.76 -41.11
CA GLN A 658 -3.21 -2.48 -40.65
C GLN A 658 -1.95 -1.93 -41.33
N VAL A 659 -1.03 -1.39 -40.53
CA VAL A 659 0.28 -0.97 -40.99
C VAL A 659 1.18 -2.21 -41.12
N LEU A 660 1.56 -2.52 -42.35
CA LEU A 660 2.36 -3.70 -42.71
C LEU A 660 3.87 -3.43 -42.63
N ALA A 661 4.27 -2.17 -42.86
CA ALA A 661 5.62 -1.67 -42.61
C ALA A 661 5.58 -0.15 -42.38
N MET A 662 6.45 0.37 -41.51
CA MET A 662 6.61 1.79 -41.17
C MET A 662 8.09 2.08 -40.97
N ALA A 663 8.72 2.70 -41.96
CA ALA A 663 10.16 2.99 -41.97
C ALA A 663 10.42 4.49 -41.82
N SER A 664 11.34 4.82 -40.91
CA SER A 664 11.81 6.16 -40.60
C SER A 664 13.32 6.19 -40.77
N THR A 665 13.85 7.18 -41.50
CA THR A 665 15.30 7.32 -41.71
C THR A 665 15.72 8.78 -41.58
N PRO A 666 16.68 9.15 -40.72
CA PRO A 666 17.41 8.28 -39.81
C PRO A 666 16.54 7.74 -38.65
N SER A 667 17.03 6.71 -37.99
CA SER A 667 16.41 6.03 -36.84
C SER A 667 17.51 5.68 -35.81
N PHE A 668 17.15 5.13 -34.66
CA PHE A 668 18.05 4.84 -33.54
C PHE A 668 17.78 3.47 -32.90
N ASP A 669 18.81 2.89 -32.29
CA ASP A 669 18.69 1.63 -31.55
C ASP A 669 18.15 1.88 -30.13
N ASN A 670 16.98 1.32 -29.80
CA ASN A 670 16.37 1.43 -28.47
C ASN A 670 17.21 0.78 -27.34
N ASN A 671 18.15 -0.13 -27.65
CA ASN A 671 18.97 -0.79 -26.63
C ASN A 671 19.84 0.20 -25.82
N VAL A 672 20.14 1.40 -26.33
CA VAL A 672 20.95 2.43 -25.62
C VAL A 672 20.29 2.96 -24.33
N TYR A 673 18.96 2.83 -24.22
CA TYR A 673 18.18 3.24 -23.04
C TYR A 673 18.03 2.14 -21.97
N GLY A 674 18.41 0.90 -22.29
CA GLY A 674 18.32 -0.23 -21.35
C GLY A 674 19.36 -0.14 -20.23
N PRO A 675 19.19 -0.83 -19.09
CA PRO A 675 20.23 -0.89 -18.05
C PRO A 675 21.37 -1.86 -18.47
N PRO A 676 22.66 -1.45 -18.45
CA PRO A 676 23.19 -0.13 -18.12
C PRO A 676 23.09 0.87 -19.29
N VAL A 677 22.64 2.09 -18.99
CA VAL A 677 22.39 3.15 -19.98
C VAL A 677 23.70 3.62 -20.62
N ASP A 678 23.78 3.62 -21.95
CA ASP A 678 24.93 4.17 -22.67
C ASP A 678 24.77 5.69 -22.84
N THR A 679 25.35 6.43 -21.89
CA THR A 679 25.33 7.91 -21.91
C THR A 679 26.11 8.50 -23.07
N GLY A 680 27.09 7.78 -23.64
CA GLY A 680 27.84 8.22 -24.82
C GLY A 680 27.00 8.11 -26.08
N ALA A 681 26.35 6.96 -26.29
CA ALA A 681 25.42 6.75 -27.40
C ALA A 681 24.19 7.66 -27.30
N LEU A 682 23.68 7.93 -26.09
CA LEU A 682 22.58 8.89 -25.89
C LEU A 682 22.97 10.33 -26.26
N GLN A 683 24.18 10.79 -25.92
CA GLN A 683 24.64 12.11 -26.35
C GLN A 683 24.80 12.16 -27.87
N ALA A 684 25.42 11.14 -28.47
CA ALA A 684 25.56 11.04 -29.92
C ALA A 684 24.21 10.96 -30.66
N LEU A 685 23.18 10.39 -30.03
CA LEU A 685 21.81 10.36 -30.53
C LEU A 685 21.11 11.72 -30.43
N ALA A 686 21.33 12.47 -29.34
CA ALA A 686 20.78 13.82 -29.16
C ALA A 686 21.40 14.83 -30.15
N ASP A 687 22.69 14.67 -30.46
CA ASP A 687 23.42 15.50 -31.43
C ASP A 687 23.23 15.04 -32.90
N ALA A 688 22.48 13.97 -33.14
CA ALA A 688 22.34 13.37 -34.47
C ALA A 688 21.45 14.22 -35.42
N PRO A 689 21.94 14.58 -36.62
CA PRO A 689 21.18 15.40 -37.56
C PRO A 689 20.07 14.58 -38.25
N GLY A 690 18.93 15.23 -38.52
CA GLY A 690 17.75 14.56 -39.10
C GLY A 690 16.84 13.92 -38.06
N SER A 691 16.92 14.35 -36.79
CA SER A 691 15.96 14.05 -35.71
C SER A 691 15.57 12.57 -35.56
N PRO A 692 16.52 11.61 -35.50
CA PRO A 692 16.23 10.17 -35.55
C PRO A 692 15.28 9.63 -34.47
N MET A 693 15.08 10.36 -33.36
CA MET A 693 14.11 9.99 -32.31
C MET A 693 12.65 10.24 -32.72
N LEU A 694 12.38 10.98 -33.79
CA LEU A 694 11.03 11.22 -34.29
C LEU A 694 10.59 10.07 -35.22
N GLU A 695 9.33 9.67 -35.10
CA GLU A 695 8.72 8.79 -36.09
C GLU A 695 8.27 9.66 -37.28
N HIS A 696 9.10 9.74 -38.32
CA HIS A 696 8.87 10.65 -39.43
C HIS A 696 7.59 10.32 -40.22
N VAL A 697 7.06 9.10 -40.17
CA VAL A 697 5.76 8.75 -40.78
C VAL A 697 4.57 9.42 -40.08
N THR A 698 4.64 9.64 -38.76
CA THR A 698 3.53 10.20 -37.95
C THR A 698 3.78 11.60 -37.41
N GLN A 699 5.03 12.07 -37.40
CA GLN A 699 5.43 13.34 -36.79
C GLN A 699 6.07 14.33 -37.76
N ALA A 700 6.74 13.88 -38.83
CA ALA A 700 7.24 14.80 -39.85
C ALA A 700 6.06 15.38 -40.63
N VAL A 701 5.99 16.70 -40.69
CA VAL A 701 4.99 17.43 -41.49
C VAL A 701 5.70 18.16 -42.60
N ALA A 702 5.25 17.92 -43.83
CA ALA A 702 5.84 18.51 -45.03
C ALA A 702 4.72 18.88 -46.03
N PRO A 703 4.92 19.85 -46.93
CA PRO A 703 3.93 20.14 -47.98
C PRO A 703 3.75 18.92 -48.90
N PRO A 704 2.53 18.40 -49.10
CA PRO A 704 2.30 17.20 -49.93
C PRO A 704 2.61 17.39 -51.42
N GLY A 705 2.54 18.64 -51.88
CA GLY A 705 2.57 18.96 -53.30
C GLY A 705 1.53 18.14 -54.08
N SER A 706 1.94 17.68 -55.26
CA SER A 706 1.04 17.04 -56.21
C SER A 706 0.41 15.69 -55.77
N THR A 707 0.63 15.17 -54.55
CA THR A 707 -0.21 14.08 -53.99
C THR A 707 -1.58 14.60 -53.52
N PHE A 708 -1.64 15.83 -52.99
CA PHE A 708 -2.90 16.47 -52.56
C PHE A 708 -3.87 16.75 -53.71
N LYS A 709 -3.40 16.72 -54.97
CA LYS A 709 -4.27 16.74 -56.15
C LYS A 709 -5.32 15.61 -56.15
N LEU A 710 -5.09 14.50 -55.46
CA LEU A 710 -6.12 13.46 -55.26
C LEU A 710 -7.29 13.96 -54.38
N VAL A 711 -7.01 14.75 -53.34
CA VAL A 711 -8.03 15.37 -52.47
C VAL A 711 -8.81 16.42 -53.24
N VAL A 712 -8.16 17.27 -54.04
CA VAL A 712 -8.82 18.27 -54.89
C VAL A 712 -9.61 17.62 -56.03
N ALA A 713 -9.15 16.49 -56.57
CA ALA A 713 -9.90 15.70 -57.55
C ALA A 713 -11.13 15.00 -56.93
N ALA A 714 -11.03 14.53 -55.69
CA ALA A 714 -12.17 14.02 -54.92
C ALA A 714 -13.19 15.15 -54.62
N ALA A 715 -12.72 16.36 -54.29
CA ALA A 715 -13.60 17.52 -54.10
C ALA A 715 -14.36 17.88 -55.38
N ASN A 716 -13.75 17.70 -56.57
CA ASN A 716 -14.47 17.80 -57.83
C ASN A 716 -15.60 16.76 -57.97
N GLN A 717 -15.46 15.57 -57.41
CA GLN A 717 -16.54 14.55 -57.46
C GLN A 717 -17.63 14.88 -56.44
N ALA A 718 -17.26 15.33 -55.24
CA ALA A 718 -18.20 15.72 -54.18
C ALA A 718 -19.05 16.95 -54.55
N HIS A 719 -18.48 17.94 -55.27
CA HIS A 719 -19.12 19.23 -55.55
C HIS A 719 -19.34 19.51 -57.05
N ALA A 720 -19.01 18.56 -57.95
CA ALA A 720 -19.28 18.58 -59.39
C ALA A 720 -18.82 19.83 -60.19
N ALA A 721 -17.77 20.53 -59.73
CA ALA A 721 -17.33 21.81 -60.32
C ALA A 721 -16.97 21.74 -61.82
N PHE A 722 -16.24 20.70 -62.24
CA PHE A 722 -16.06 20.33 -63.65
C PHE A 722 -16.50 18.89 -63.89
N ALA A 723 -17.14 18.62 -65.04
CA ALA A 723 -17.42 17.24 -65.45
C ALA A 723 -16.09 16.49 -65.72
N PRO A 724 -15.88 15.26 -65.22
CA PRO A 724 -14.55 14.63 -65.20
C PRO A 724 -13.85 14.53 -66.56
N HIS A 725 -14.59 14.17 -67.62
CA HIS A 725 -14.06 14.02 -68.99
C HIS A 725 -14.18 15.30 -69.84
N ARG A 726 -14.41 16.47 -69.23
CA ARG A 726 -14.43 17.74 -69.94
C ARG A 726 -13.01 18.30 -70.02
N ALA A 727 -12.44 18.33 -71.22
CA ALA A 727 -11.19 19.02 -71.47
C ALA A 727 -11.27 20.51 -71.07
N ILE A 728 -10.47 20.91 -70.09
CA ILE A 728 -10.29 22.29 -69.66
C ILE A 728 -9.04 22.85 -70.35
N PRO A 729 -9.07 24.05 -70.97
CA PRO A 729 -7.88 24.64 -71.57
C PRO A 729 -6.79 24.89 -70.52
N THR A 730 -5.63 24.26 -70.67
CA THR A 730 -4.46 24.48 -69.79
C THR A 730 -3.37 25.29 -70.51
N GLY A 731 -2.10 25.14 -70.15
CA GLY A 731 -0.99 25.89 -70.75
C GLY A 731 0.34 25.70 -70.01
N ALA A 732 1.32 26.53 -70.35
CA ALA A 732 2.59 26.61 -69.60
C ALA A 732 2.48 27.38 -68.28
N SER A 733 1.41 28.16 -68.09
CA SER A 733 1.16 28.94 -66.89
C SER A 733 -0.31 29.34 -66.78
N PHE A 734 -0.68 29.93 -65.65
CA PHE A 734 -1.99 30.51 -65.37
C PHE A 734 -1.82 31.85 -64.66
N THR A 735 -2.48 32.90 -65.13
CA THR A 735 -2.41 34.24 -64.53
C THR A 735 -3.70 34.56 -63.78
N TYR A 736 -3.59 34.91 -62.50
CA TYR A 736 -4.71 35.26 -61.63
C TYR A 736 -4.31 36.42 -60.70
N GLY A 737 -5.16 37.45 -60.59
CA GLY A 737 -4.91 38.61 -59.72
C GLY A 737 -3.63 39.40 -60.05
N GLY A 738 -3.11 39.30 -61.28
CA GLY A 738 -1.83 39.89 -61.69
C GLY A 738 -0.61 38.99 -61.46
N HIS A 739 -0.74 37.91 -60.71
CA HIS A 739 0.32 36.93 -60.48
C HIS A 739 0.24 35.78 -61.49
N THR A 740 1.39 35.24 -61.92
CA THR A 740 1.46 34.13 -62.88
C THR A 740 2.08 32.89 -62.24
N PHE A 741 1.30 31.81 -62.21
CA PHE A 741 1.65 30.51 -61.64
C PHE A 741 2.10 29.58 -62.78
N GLY A 742 3.28 28.97 -62.65
CA GLY A 742 3.84 28.09 -63.68
C GLY A 742 3.25 26.68 -63.67
N ASN A 743 3.28 26.00 -64.82
CA ASN A 743 3.08 24.56 -64.93
C ASN A 743 4.45 23.88 -65.01
N TRP A 744 4.62 22.68 -64.45
CA TRP A 744 5.92 21.97 -64.50
C TRP A 744 6.42 21.68 -65.92
N LYS A 745 5.51 21.66 -66.91
CA LYS A 745 5.82 21.78 -68.35
C LYS A 745 4.64 22.42 -69.10
N PRO A 746 4.84 22.95 -70.33
CA PRO A 746 3.74 23.29 -71.23
C PRO A 746 2.84 22.09 -71.53
N MET A 747 1.52 22.29 -71.51
CA MET A 747 0.51 21.28 -71.80
C MET A 747 -0.68 21.87 -72.59
N GLY A 748 -1.41 21.02 -73.32
CA GLY A 748 -2.64 21.40 -74.03
C GLY A 748 -3.88 21.37 -73.13
N PRO A 749 -5.10 21.54 -73.70
CA PRO A 749 -6.34 21.23 -72.99
C PRO A 749 -6.35 19.76 -72.53
N MET A 750 -6.80 19.51 -71.31
CA MET A 750 -6.82 18.18 -70.67
C MET A 750 -8.04 18.05 -69.77
N ASP A 751 -8.56 16.84 -69.61
CA ASP A 751 -9.63 16.54 -68.65
C ASP A 751 -9.07 16.27 -67.23
N LEU A 752 -9.92 15.85 -66.28
CA LEU A 752 -9.48 15.52 -64.91
C LEU A 752 -8.54 14.31 -64.88
N VAL A 753 -8.89 13.25 -65.62
CA VAL A 753 -8.22 11.94 -65.64
C VAL A 753 -6.79 12.12 -66.16
N GLU A 754 -6.66 12.79 -67.31
CA GLU A 754 -5.38 13.17 -67.90
C GLU A 754 -4.57 14.07 -66.97
N SER A 755 -5.22 15.04 -66.32
CA SER A 755 -4.54 16.01 -65.45
C SER A 755 -4.04 15.39 -64.15
N ILE A 756 -4.67 14.34 -63.63
CA ILE A 756 -4.12 13.50 -62.56
C ILE A 756 -2.90 12.74 -63.09
N ALA A 757 -3.04 12.06 -64.25
CA ALA A 757 -2.02 11.20 -64.84
C ALA A 757 -0.69 11.92 -65.08
N ILE A 758 -0.75 13.06 -65.79
CA ILE A 758 0.41 13.89 -66.12
C ILE A 758 0.65 15.02 -65.09
N SER A 759 -0.13 15.06 -64.00
CA SER A 759 0.04 15.98 -62.87
C SER A 759 -0.05 17.47 -63.24
N ASN A 760 -0.91 17.86 -64.18
CA ASN A 760 -1.02 19.21 -64.75
C ASN A 760 -1.38 20.28 -63.70
N ASP A 761 -0.48 21.21 -63.38
CA ASP A 761 -0.71 22.22 -62.34
C ASP A 761 -1.81 23.20 -62.73
N VAL A 762 -1.83 23.64 -64.00
CA VAL A 762 -2.78 24.64 -64.51
C VAL A 762 -4.23 24.14 -64.52
N TYR A 763 -4.46 22.84 -64.66
CA TYR A 763 -5.78 22.26 -64.44
C TYR A 763 -6.21 22.45 -62.98
N PHE A 764 -5.36 22.05 -62.03
CA PHE A 764 -5.68 22.08 -60.60
C PHE A 764 -5.76 23.50 -60.02
N TYR A 765 -4.99 24.46 -60.54
CA TYR A 765 -5.16 25.90 -60.25
C TYR A 765 -6.57 26.39 -60.59
N LYS A 766 -7.09 26.01 -61.77
CA LYS A 766 -8.42 26.41 -62.24
C LYS A 766 -9.53 25.67 -61.50
N LEU A 767 -9.33 24.38 -61.21
CA LEU A 767 -10.27 23.58 -60.42
C LEU A 767 -10.39 24.11 -58.99
N ALA A 768 -9.28 24.45 -58.33
CA ALA A 768 -9.33 24.97 -56.96
C ALA A 768 -10.05 26.33 -56.85
N LEU A 769 -9.90 27.19 -57.87
CA LEU A 769 -10.69 28.43 -57.96
C LEU A 769 -12.17 28.18 -58.30
N ALA A 770 -12.50 27.11 -59.04
CA ALA A 770 -13.88 26.75 -59.37
C ALA A 770 -14.62 26.07 -58.19
N LEU A 771 -13.90 25.34 -57.34
CA LEU A 771 -14.41 24.75 -56.09
C LEU A 771 -14.53 25.78 -54.96
N GLY A 772 -13.57 26.70 -54.87
CA GLY A 772 -13.37 27.51 -53.67
C GLY A 772 -12.65 26.71 -52.55
N VAL A 773 -12.18 27.43 -51.53
CA VAL A 773 -11.42 26.81 -50.43
C VAL A 773 -12.29 25.94 -49.52
N ASP A 774 -13.57 26.30 -49.34
CA ASP A 774 -14.47 25.63 -48.40
C ASP A 774 -14.79 24.19 -48.83
N ALA A 775 -15.11 23.98 -50.11
CA ALA A 775 -15.35 22.67 -50.71
C ALA A 775 -14.09 21.77 -50.68
N ILE A 776 -12.91 22.36 -50.90
CA ILE A 776 -11.63 21.65 -50.74
C ILE A 776 -11.44 21.24 -49.28
N ALA A 777 -11.70 22.14 -48.32
CA ALA A 777 -11.51 21.89 -46.89
C ALA A 777 -12.52 20.87 -46.33
N GLU A 778 -13.79 20.92 -46.75
CA GLU A 778 -14.83 19.94 -46.40
C GLU A 778 -14.46 18.53 -46.88
N THR A 779 -14.05 18.41 -48.15
CA THR A 779 -13.61 17.12 -48.71
C THR A 779 -12.30 16.65 -48.09
N ALA A 780 -11.36 17.55 -47.78
CA ALA A 780 -10.09 17.23 -47.15
C ALA A 780 -10.27 16.71 -45.72
N ARG A 781 -11.14 17.32 -44.90
CA ARG A 781 -11.52 16.78 -43.57
C ARG A 781 -12.19 15.41 -43.70
N SER A 782 -13.08 15.24 -44.68
CA SER A 782 -13.71 13.93 -45.00
C SER A 782 -12.71 12.84 -45.40
N LEU A 783 -11.46 13.21 -45.73
CA LEU A 783 -10.34 12.31 -46.04
C LEU A 783 -9.26 12.29 -44.93
N GLY A 784 -9.52 12.93 -43.78
CA GLY A 784 -8.62 12.96 -42.62
C GLY A 784 -7.39 13.87 -42.76
N VAL A 785 -7.43 14.88 -43.64
CA VAL A 785 -6.33 15.84 -43.84
C VAL A 785 -6.36 16.93 -42.77
N GLY A 786 -5.21 17.22 -42.15
CA GLY A 786 -5.10 18.25 -41.10
C GLY A 786 -5.61 17.80 -39.72
N GLU A 787 -5.97 16.52 -39.59
CA GLU A 787 -6.42 15.89 -38.36
C GLU A 787 -5.54 14.67 -38.04
N ARG A 788 -5.42 14.34 -36.74
CA ARG A 788 -4.74 13.11 -36.29
C ARG A 788 -5.41 11.88 -36.89
N THR A 789 -4.63 10.91 -37.35
CA THR A 789 -5.17 9.68 -37.95
C THR A 789 -5.72 8.72 -36.92
N GLY A 790 -5.27 8.84 -35.65
CA GLY A 790 -5.71 7.97 -34.56
C GLY A 790 -4.90 6.68 -34.43
N ILE A 791 -3.69 6.65 -35.00
CA ILE A 791 -2.74 5.54 -34.84
C ILE A 791 -2.36 5.33 -33.37
N ASP A 792 -2.11 4.08 -33.02
CA ASP A 792 -1.69 3.57 -31.72
C ASP A 792 -0.21 3.87 -31.38
N LEU A 793 0.20 5.13 -31.57
CA LEU A 793 1.46 5.68 -31.08
C LEU A 793 1.18 6.91 -30.20
N PRO A 794 1.96 7.14 -29.12
CA PRO A 794 1.71 8.24 -28.19
C PRO A 794 2.00 9.63 -28.79
N ALA A 795 2.77 9.68 -29.89
CA ALA A 795 3.17 10.90 -30.57
C ALA A 795 2.73 10.88 -32.05
N GLU A 796 1.78 11.75 -32.38
CA GLU A 796 1.28 12.00 -33.73
C GLU A 796 1.09 13.51 -33.95
N SER A 797 1.53 14.01 -35.11
CA SER A 797 1.23 15.36 -35.57
C SER A 797 -0.09 15.38 -36.33
N ALA A 798 -0.91 16.41 -36.08
CA ALA A 798 -2.14 16.63 -36.87
C ALA A 798 -1.85 17.16 -38.28
N GLY A 799 -0.61 17.58 -38.58
CA GLY A 799 -0.35 18.41 -39.76
C GLY A 799 -1.03 19.78 -39.62
N TYR A 800 -1.36 20.37 -40.77
CA TYR A 800 -2.06 21.63 -40.89
C TYR A 800 -2.72 21.74 -42.26
N LEU A 801 -4.00 22.10 -42.27
CA LEU A 801 -4.79 22.44 -43.45
C LEU A 801 -5.32 23.86 -43.27
N GLY A 802 -4.78 24.81 -44.02
CA GLY A 802 -5.14 26.22 -43.92
C GLY A 802 -6.50 26.54 -44.53
N THR A 803 -7.34 27.25 -43.76
CA THR A 803 -8.54 27.93 -44.23
C THR A 803 -8.38 29.45 -44.05
N PRO A 804 -9.26 30.29 -44.63
CA PRO A 804 -9.22 31.74 -44.40
C PRO A 804 -9.27 32.14 -42.92
N GLU A 805 -9.97 31.34 -42.11
CA GLU A 805 -10.09 31.51 -40.66
C GLU A 805 -8.78 31.15 -39.95
N SER A 806 -8.25 29.95 -40.17
CA SER A 806 -7.05 29.47 -39.46
C SER A 806 -5.81 30.28 -39.80
N VAL A 807 -5.71 30.76 -41.04
CA VAL A 807 -4.62 31.64 -41.49
C VAL A 807 -4.73 33.01 -40.83
N ARG A 808 -5.94 33.58 -40.75
CA ARG A 808 -6.20 34.85 -40.05
C ARG A 808 -5.95 34.75 -38.55
N GLU A 809 -6.30 33.62 -37.91
CA GLU A 809 -6.01 33.35 -36.50
C GLU A 809 -4.52 33.27 -36.21
N ARG A 810 -3.71 32.82 -37.18
CA ARG A 810 -2.24 32.87 -37.15
C ARG A 810 -1.65 34.24 -37.54
N GLY A 811 -2.48 35.25 -37.78
CA GLY A 811 -2.06 36.60 -38.18
C GLY A 811 -1.71 36.76 -39.66
N GLY A 812 -1.93 35.73 -40.47
CA GLY A 812 -1.78 35.78 -41.93
C GLY A 812 -3.00 36.36 -42.64
N ALA A 813 -2.94 36.41 -43.97
CA ALA A 813 -4.04 36.86 -44.82
C ALA A 813 -4.28 35.87 -45.98
N TRP A 814 -5.55 35.52 -46.21
CA TRP A 814 -5.94 34.65 -47.32
C TRP A 814 -6.23 35.48 -48.57
N TYR A 815 -5.64 35.09 -49.70
CA TYR A 815 -5.87 35.69 -51.01
C TYR A 815 -6.34 34.62 -51.98
N GLY A 816 -6.96 34.98 -53.12
CA GLY A 816 -7.32 33.99 -54.14
C GLY A 816 -6.11 33.20 -54.68
N GLY A 817 -4.91 33.78 -54.62
CA GLY A 817 -3.65 33.07 -54.89
C GLY A 817 -3.32 31.97 -53.88
N SER A 818 -3.74 32.10 -52.61
CA SER A 818 -3.63 31.05 -51.59
C SER A 818 -4.46 29.81 -51.98
N THR A 819 -5.68 30.02 -52.50
CA THR A 819 -6.51 28.93 -53.04
C THR A 819 -5.88 28.27 -54.28
N VAL A 820 -5.22 29.05 -55.15
CA VAL A 820 -4.49 28.52 -56.32
C VAL A 820 -3.38 27.55 -55.90
N ILE A 821 -2.51 27.94 -54.96
CA ILE A 821 -1.40 27.09 -54.51
C ILE A 821 -1.85 25.90 -53.65
N LEU A 822 -2.91 26.07 -52.83
CA LEU A 822 -3.55 24.97 -52.12
C LEU A 822 -4.05 23.88 -53.10
N GLY A 823 -4.55 24.29 -54.27
CA GLY A 823 -4.97 23.39 -55.35
C GLY A 823 -3.91 22.38 -55.82
N ILE A 824 -2.63 22.66 -55.60
CA ILE A 824 -1.51 21.74 -55.91
C ILE A 824 -0.77 21.22 -54.67
N GLY A 825 -1.32 21.41 -53.46
CA GLY A 825 -0.73 20.93 -52.21
C GLY A 825 0.47 21.74 -51.70
N GLN A 826 0.51 23.04 -51.96
CA GLN A 826 1.56 23.95 -51.48
C GLN A 826 0.97 25.21 -50.82
N GLY A 827 1.80 25.96 -50.10
CA GLY A 827 1.38 27.13 -49.31
C GLY A 827 0.94 26.73 -47.91
N GLU A 828 -0.27 27.11 -47.52
CA GLU A 828 -0.84 26.90 -46.18
C GLU A 828 -1.31 25.44 -45.95
N ILE A 829 -0.44 24.46 -46.22
CA ILE A 829 -0.71 23.04 -46.01
C ILE A 829 0.58 22.26 -45.71
N GLN A 830 0.56 21.47 -44.64
CA GLN A 830 1.62 20.54 -44.25
C GLN A 830 0.99 19.27 -43.67
N VAL A 831 1.49 18.09 -44.02
CA VAL A 831 0.86 16.81 -43.68
C VAL A 831 1.89 15.71 -43.43
N THR A 832 1.47 14.66 -42.72
CA THR A 832 2.33 13.50 -42.45
C THR A 832 2.26 12.47 -43.58
N PRO A 833 3.32 11.64 -43.76
CA PRO A 833 3.26 10.50 -44.67
C PRO A 833 2.12 9.53 -44.38
N LEU A 834 1.72 9.36 -43.12
CA LEU A 834 0.57 8.55 -42.74
C LEU A 834 -0.76 9.16 -43.21
N GLN A 835 -0.96 10.48 -43.08
CA GLN A 835 -2.14 11.15 -43.65
C GLN A 835 -2.21 10.94 -45.16
N ASN A 836 -1.07 11.04 -45.86
CA ASN A 836 -0.97 10.87 -47.31
C ASN A 836 -1.30 9.42 -47.76
N ALA A 837 -0.87 8.42 -46.99
CA ALA A 837 -1.34 7.04 -47.16
C ALA A 837 -2.85 6.89 -46.86
N ARG A 838 -3.36 7.54 -45.81
CA ARG A 838 -4.76 7.45 -45.36
C ARG A 838 -5.75 8.01 -46.38
N TRP A 839 -5.51 9.20 -46.96
CA TRP A 839 -6.39 9.71 -48.02
C TRP A 839 -6.24 8.92 -49.32
N THR A 840 -5.05 8.39 -49.62
CA THR A 840 -4.85 7.57 -50.84
C THR A 840 -5.57 6.23 -50.71
N ALA A 841 -5.60 5.63 -49.51
CA ALA A 841 -6.47 4.50 -49.18
C ALA A 841 -7.95 4.86 -49.39
N ALA A 842 -8.43 5.95 -48.79
CA ALA A 842 -9.83 6.36 -48.90
C ALA A 842 -10.27 6.71 -50.34
N VAL A 843 -9.37 7.27 -51.17
CA VAL A 843 -9.63 7.48 -52.61
C VAL A 843 -9.68 6.16 -53.37
N ALA A 844 -8.84 5.18 -53.02
CA ALA A 844 -8.77 3.88 -53.68
C ALA A 844 -9.92 2.93 -53.31
N THR A 845 -10.31 2.86 -52.03
CA THR A 845 -11.41 1.98 -51.55
C THR A 845 -12.76 2.70 -51.58
N GLY A 846 -12.80 3.95 -51.12
CA GLY A 846 -14.03 4.68 -50.79
C GLY A 846 -14.29 4.76 -49.27
N GLU A 847 -13.37 4.25 -48.44
CA GLU A 847 -13.54 4.17 -46.99
C GLU A 847 -12.32 4.75 -46.25
N LEU A 848 -12.58 5.61 -45.28
CA LEU A 848 -11.57 6.16 -44.39
C LEU A 848 -11.31 5.18 -43.24
N VAL A 849 -10.12 4.56 -43.25
CA VAL A 849 -9.63 3.70 -42.16
C VAL A 849 -8.93 4.49 -41.06
N THR A 850 -8.87 3.93 -39.85
CA THR A 850 -7.93 4.35 -38.79
C THR A 850 -6.69 3.47 -38.88
N PRO A 851 -5.48 4.01 -39.11
CA PRO A 851 -4.26 3.21 -39.12
C PRO A 851 -3.99 2.56 -37.76
N ARG A 852 -3.41 1.37 -37.73
CA ARG A 852 -3.00 0.68 -36.50
C ARG A 852 -1.80 -0.24 -36.70
N LEU A 853 -0.99 -0.38 -35.66
CA LEU A 853 0.17 -1.27 -35.57
C LEU A 853 -0.14 -2.54 -34.79
N ALA A 854 -1.01 -2.49 -33.77
CA ALA A 854 -1.33 -3.66 -32.95
C ALA A 854 -2.50 -4.48 -33.51
N LEU A 855 -2.32 -5.80 -33.57
CA LEU A 855 -3.34 -6.77 -33.97
C LEU A 855 -4.04 -7.41 -32.78
N ALA A 856 -3.26 -7.93 -31.83
CA ALA A 856 -3.74 -8.87 -30.82
C ALA A 856 -2.85 -8.87 -29.57
N VAL A 857 -3.40 -9.36 -28.46
CA VAL A 857 -2.69 -9.58 -27.20
C VAL A 857 -2.81 -11.04 -26.75
N GLY A 858 -1.76 -11.62 -26.17
CA GLY A 858 -1.73 -13.00 -25.69
C GLY A 858 -1.21 -13.13 -24.26
N THR A 859 -1.91 -13.89 -23.41
CA THR A 859 -1.48 -14.14 -22.01
C THR A 859 -0.56 -15.35 -21.88
N ASP A 860 -0.65 -16.28 -22.84
CA ASP A 860 0.03 -17.57 -22.83
C ASP A 860 0.54 -17.87 -24.24
N ALA A 861 1.75 -18.43 -24.34
CA ALA A 861 2.46 -18.64 -25.60
C ALA A 861 1.60 -19.39 -26.64
N GLY A 862 1.20 -18.66 -27.68
CA GLY A 862 0.40 -19.17 -28.81
C GLY A 862 -1.11 -18.90 -28.76
N THR A 863 -1.66 -18.36 -27.67
CA THR A 863 -3.08 -17.95 -27.60
C THR A 863 -3.19 -16.42 -27.60
N TYR A 864 -3.79 -15.87 -28.67
CA TYR A 864 -3.92 -14.44 -28.88
C TYR A 864 -5.38 -14.03 -29.12
N THR A 865 -5.82 -12.94 -28.50
CA THR A 865 -7.14 -12.32 -28.68
C THR A 865 -6.98 -11.02 -29.48
N ALA A 866 -7.79 -10.84 -30.51
CA ALA A 866 -7.75 -9.63 -31.35
C ALA A 866 -8.05 -8.36 -30.52
N LEU A 867 -7.29 -7.31 -30.75
CA LEU A 867 -7.61 -5.99 -30.25
C LEU A 867 -8.76 -5.39 -31.08
N PRO A 868 -9.77 -4.73 -30.44
CA PRO A 868 -10.85 -4.07 -31.15
C PRO A 868 -10.33 -3.03 -32.17
N ALA A 869 -10.65 -3.25 -33.44
CA ALA A 869 -10.30 -2.33 -34.52
C ALA A 869 -11.46 -1.35 -34.78
N PRO A 870 -11.19 -0.05 -34.99
CA PRO A 870 -12.19 0.88 -35.50
C PRO A 870 -12.71 0.43 -36.87
N ALA A 871 -14.02 0.55 -37.09
CA ALA A 871 -14.62 0.26 -38.38
C ALA A 871 -14.20 1.30 -39.44
N ALA A 872 -13.95 0.84 -40.67
CA ALA A 872 -13.75 1.74 -41.80
C ALA A 872 -15.03 2.57 -42.04
N THR A 873 -14.87 3.87 -42.32
CA THR A 873 -16.00 4.80 -42.49
C THR A 873 -16.12 5.21 -43.96
N PRO A 874 -17.20 4.85 -44.68
CA PRO A 874 -17.39 5.28 -46.07
C PRO A 874 -17.38 6.80 -46.21
N VAL A 875 -16.63 7.33 -47.19
CA VAL A 875 -16.58 8.78 -47.44
C VAL A 875 -17.86 9.23 -48.19
N PRO A 876 -18.37 10.46 -47.98
CA PRO A 876 -19.69 10.87 -48.50
C PRO A 876 -19.86 10.75 -50.03
N PHE A 877 -18.76 10.82 -50.78
CA PHE A 877 -18.68 10.80 -52.24
C PHE A 877 -18.07 9.48 -52.78
N ALA A 878 -18.07 8.40 -51.99
CA ALA A 878 -17.36 7.15 -52.32
C ALA A 878 -17.70 6.54 -53.70
N ALA A 879 -18.96 6.65 -54.13
CA ALA A 879 -19.43 6.16 -55.43
C ALA A 879 -18.83 6.93 -56.63
N GLU A 880 -18.59 8.23 -56.46
CA GLU A 880 -18.18 9.13 -57.54
C GLU A 880 -16.66 9.14 -57.79
N LEU A 881 -15.88 8.40 -56.98
CA LEU A 881 -14.41 8.37 -57.06
C LEU A 881 -13.84 7.69 -58.33
N GLY A 882 -14.68 7.08 -59.17
CA GLY A 882 -14.28 6.34 -60.38
C GLY A 882 -13.24 7.05 -61.26
N PRO A 883 -13.49 8.30 -61.71
CA PRO A 883 -12.54 9.05 -62.55
C PRO A 883 -11.22 9.42 -61.83
N VAL A 884 -11.25 9.54 -60.49
CA VAL A 884 -10.02 9.78 -59.71
C VAL A 884 -9.15 8.51 -59.71
N ARG A 885 -9.77 7.34 -59.53
CA ARG A 885 -9.09 6.03 -59.61
C ARG A 885 -8.60 5.72 -61.03
N GLU A 886 -9.33 6.15 -62.04
CA GLU A 886 -8.90 6.09 -63.45
C GLU A 886 -7.65 6.93 -63.69
N GLY A 887 -7.64 8.22 -63.29
CA GLY A 887 -6.48 9.09 -63.42
C GLY A 887 -5.25 8.59 -62.65
N MET A 888 -5.47 7.90 -61.52
CA MET A 888 -4.42 7.20 -60.79
C MET A 888 -3.84 6.00 -61.56
N ARG A 889 -4.66 5.18 -62.24
CA ARG A 889 -4.16 4.11 -63.14
C ARG A 889 -3.42 4.71 -64.34
N GLU A 890 -3.93 5.79 -64.92
CA GLU A 890 -3.28 6.46 -66.05
C GLU A 890 -1.95 7.12 -65.68
N ALA A 891 -1.77 7.58 -64.43
CA ALA A 891 -0.47 8.00 -63.93
C ALA A 891 0.59 6.89 -64.08
N VAL A 892 0.18 5.62 -63.95
CA VAL A 892 1.04 4.44 -64.12
C VAL A 892 1.18 4.04 -65.59
N THR A 893 0.11 4.02 -66.39
CA THR A 893 0.20 3.52 -67.78
C THR A 893 0.79 4.53 -68.77
N ARG A 894 0.50 5.84 -68.62
CA ARG A 894 0.93 6.89 -69.57
C ARG A 894 1.44 8.19 -68.93
N GLY A 895 1.49 8.25 -67.60
CA GLY A 895 1.71 9.50 -66.85
C GLY A 895 3.04 9.58 -66.09
N THR A 896 2.96 10.11 -64.86
CA THR A 896 4.13 10.47 -64.04
C THR A 896 4.75 9.32 -63.24
N ALA A 897 4.07 8.18 -63.12
CA ALA A 897 4.39 7.04 -62.26
C ALA A 897 4.68 5.73 -63.05
N THR A 898 5.12 5.84 -64.30
CA THR A 898 5.37 4.70 -65.22
C THR A 898 6.36 3.64 -64.72
N ARG A 899 7.14 3.91 -63.66
CA ARG A 899 7.94 2.89 -62.96
C ARG A 899 7.08 1.74 -62.38
N LEU A 900 5.77 1.95 -62.16
CA LEU A 900 4.84 0.91 -61.70
C LEU A 900 4.17 0.11 -62.83
N ALA A 901 4.47 0.38 -64.11
CA ALA A 901 3.82 -0.31 -65.21
C ALA A 901 4.15 -1.82 -65.25
N ASP A 902 5.37 -2.17 -64.84
CA ASP A 902 5.88 -3.55 -64.77
C ASP A 902 5.63 -4.20 -63.38
N LEU A 903 4.47 -3.94 -62.76
CA LEU A 903 4.02 -4.64 -61.55
C LEU A 903 3.17 -5.87 -61.89
N PRO A 904 3.14 -6.91 -61.04
CA PRO A 904 2.32 -8.11 -61.26
C PRO A 904 0.80 -7.88 -61.29
N ALA A 905 0.33 -6.72 -60.84
CA ALA A 905 -1.08 -6.32 -60.80
C ALA A 905 -1.21 -4.82 -61.11
N PRO A 906 -2.35 -4.37 -61.69
CA PRO A 906 -2.53 -2.97 -62.05
C PRO A 906 -2.50 -2.07 -60.81
N ALA A 907 -1.64 -1.05 -60.81
CA ALA A 907 -1.54 -0.08 -59.72
C ALA A 907 -2.13 1.29 -60.13
N GLY A 908 -2.54 2.06 -59.13
CA GLY A 908 -2.91 3.47 -59.29
C GLY A 908 -2.05 4.34 -58.38
N ALA A 909 -1.50 5.45 -58.89
CA ALA A 909 -0.50 6.21 -58.17
C ALA A 909 -0.57 7.72 -58.37
N LYS A 910 0.07 8.46 -57.48
CA LYS A 910 0.33 9.89 -57.62
C LYS A 910 1.72 10.25 -57.10
N THR A 911 2.56 10.82 -57.96
CA THR A 911 3.82 11.44 -57.54
C THR A 911 3.58 12.86 -57.05
N GLY A 912 4.37 13.29 -56.07
CA GLY A 912 4.52 14.68 -55.65
C GLY A 912 5.98 15.10 -55.61
N THR A 913 6.21 16.39 -55.79
CA THR A 913 7.46 17.09 -55.50
C THR A 913 7.01 18.45 -54.96
N ALA A 914 7.48 18.84 -53.78
CA ALA A 914 7.05 20.06 -53.12
C ALA A 914 8.24 20.91 -52.70
N GLN A 915 8.07 22.23 -52.76
CA GLN A 915 9.00 23.20 -52.18
C GLN A 915 8.66 23.36 -50.70
N ASP A 916 9.67 23.28 -49.84
CA ASP A 916 9.57 23.56 -48.41
C ASP A 916 10.55 24.69 -48.04
N GLY A 917 10.11 25.61 -47.19
CA GLY A 917 10.94 26.70 -46.66
C GLY A 917 11.91 26.27 -45.56
N GLY A 918 11.77 25.03 -45.04
CA GLY A 918 12.78 24.38 -44.22
C GLY A 918 13.94 23.75 -45.03
N LEU A 919 13.76 23.59 -46.34
CA LEU A 919 14.78 23.07 -47.27
C LEU A 919 15.48 24.21 -48.03
N ARG A 920 16.49 23.83 -48.83
CA ARG A 920 17.20 24.72 -49.75
C ARG A 920 16.44 24.87 -51.06
N ASP A 921 16.60 25.98 -51.77
CA ASP A 921 15.98 26.24 -53.09
C ASP A 921 16.22 25.12 -54.14
N ASP A 922 17.33 24.37 -54.02
CA ASP A 922 17.69 23.25 -54.88
C ASP A 922 17.20 21.87 -54.39
N GLU A 923 16.39 21.84 -53.32
CA GLU A 923 15.97 20.65 -52.58
C GLU A 923 14.47 20.67 -52.25
N TYR A 924 13.85 19.49 -52.23
CA TYR A 924 12.41 19.28 -52.32
C TYR A 924 11.98 18.07 -51.49
N ASP A 925 10.75 18.11 -50.99
CA ASP A 925 10.06 16.92 -50.49
C ASP A 925 9.59 16.09 -51.68
N ASN A 926 10.25 14.96 -51.94
CA ASN A 926 9.88 14.05 -53.03
C ASN A 926 8.93 12.97 -52.53
N TRP A 927 7.70 13.04 -53.02
CA TRP A 927 6.61 12.17 -52.63
C TRP A 927 6.27 11.15 -53.72
N MET A 928 5.85 9.97 -53.30
CA MET A 928 5.00 9.11 -54.11
C MET A 928 4.04 8.35 -53.20
N SER A 929 2.77 8.28 -53.58
CA SER A 929 1.80 7.36 -52.98
C SER A 929 1.13 6.53 -54.07
N ALA A 930 0.87 5.26 -53.79
CA ALA A 930 0.29 4.32 -54.74
C ALA A 930 -0.51 3.22 -54.03
N ALA A 931 -1.58 2.76 -54.69
CA ALA A 931 -2.44 1.68 -54.27
C ALA A 931 -2.39 0.52 -55.28
N ALA A 932 -2.40 -0.72 -54.80
CA ALA A 932 -2.45 -1.91 -55.64
C ALA A 932 -3.18 -3.09 -54.96
N PRO A 933 -3.78 -4.01 -55.75
CA PRO A 933 -4.28 -3.80 -57.11
C PRO A 933 -5.35 -2.71 -57.15
N MET A 934 -5.36 -1.82 -58.14
CA MET A 934 -6.24 -0.65 -58.12
C MET A 934 -7.74 -0.98 -58.30
N ASP A 935 -8.04 -2.16 -58.83
CA ASP A 935 -9.41 -2.65 -59.03
C ASP A 935 -9.98 -3.33 -57.77
N ALA A 936 -9.10 -3.72 -56.83
CA ALA A 936 -9.43 -4.25 -55.51
C ALA A 936 -8.27 -3.96 -54.53
N PRO A 937 -8.15 -2.74 -53.96
CA PRO A 937 -6.96 -2.31 -53.23
C PRO A 937 -6.68 -3.12 -51.97
N GLU A 938 -5.45 -3.63 -51.83
CA GLU A 938 -5.01 -4.45 -50.70
C GLU A 938 -3.77 -3.91 -49.99
N ILE A 939 -2.99 -3.08 -50.67
CA ILE A 939 -1.90 -2.30 -50.11
C ILE A 939 -1.91 -0.87 -50.66
N VAL A 940 -1.63 0.09 -49.79
CA VAL A 940 -1.18 1.44 -50.13
C VAL A 940 0.24 1.60 -49.61
N VAL A 941 1.15 2.09 -50.46
CA VAL A 941 2.51 2.48 -50.06
C VAL A 941 2.71 3.96 -50.36
N THR A 942 3.11 4.72 -49.33
CA THR A 942 3.52 6.12 -49.44
C THR A 942 4.98 6.26 -49.01
N ALA A 943 5.76 7.01 -49.76
CA ALA A 943 7.12 7.41 -49.37
C ALA A 943 7.35 8.91 -49.58
N LEU A 944 8.11 9.50 -48.65
CA LEU A 944 8.72 10.81 -48.67
C LEU A 944 10.25 10.64 -48.61
N VAL A 945 10.98 11.31 -49.49
CA VAL A 945 12.46 11.42 -49.42
C VAL A 945 12.87 12.85 -49.73
N GLN A 946 13.63 13.48 -48.84
CA GLN A 946 14.15 14.83 -49.09
C GLN A 946 15.36 14.82 -50.03
N GLY A 947 15.34 15.67 -51.05
CA GLY A 947 16.40 15.70 -52.07
C GLY A 947 16.09 16.60 -53.28
N PRO A 948 16.99 16.70 -54.27
CA PRO A 948 16.71 17.35 -55.56
C PRO A 948 15.40 16.85 -56.20
N GLY A 949 14.55 17.78 -56.65
CA GLY A 949 13.19 17.48 -57.11
C GLY A 949 13.11 16.84 -58.50
N THR A 950 13.39 17.63 -59.54
CA THR A 950 13.27 17.19 -60.94
C THR A 950 14.39 16.22 -61.33
N GLY A 951 14.00 15.00 -61.70
CA GLY A 951 14.93 13.91 -62.05
C GLY A 951 15.54 13.16 -60.84
N GLY A 952 15.42 13.70 -59.63
CA GLY A 952 16.02 13.14 -58.39
C GLY A 952 15.05 12.46 -57.41
N ASN A 953 13.76 12.36 -57.76
CA ASN A 953 12.72 11.76 -56.90
C ASN A 953 12.92 10.24 -56.72
N THR A 954 13.70 9.85 -55.71
CA THR A 954 14.02 8.44 -55.37
C THR A 954 12.92 7.72 -54.60
N ALA A 955 11.93 8.44 -54.02
CA ALA A 955 10.76 7.85 -53.37
C ALA A 955 9.97 6.91 -54.31
N ARG A 956 10.03 7.15 -55.63
CA ARG A 956 9.46 6.28 -56.66
C ARG A 956 10.05 4.86 -56.66
N ASN A 957 11.32 4.71 -56.30
CA ASN A 957 11.97 3.41 -56.23
C ASN A 957 11.46 2.65 -55.00
N VAL A 958 11.48 3.30 -53.83
CA VAL A 958 10.97 2.75 -52.56
C VAL A 958 9.54 2.21 -52.72
N VAL A 959 8.63 2.99 -53.32
CA VAL A 959 7.24 2.57 -53.57
C VAL A 959 7.16 1.42 -54.58
N ALA A 960 7.88 1.49 -55.71
CA ALA A 960 7.84 0.46 -56.74
C ALA A 960 8.36 -0.90 -56.27
N ASP A 961 9.50 -0.89 -55.58
CA ASP A 961 10.19 -2.09 -55.18
C ASP A 961 9.45 -2.77 -53.99
N THR A 962 8.84 -1.97 -53.09
CA THR A 962 7.93 -2.46 -52.02
C THR A 962 6.64 -3.06 -52.59
N LEU A 963 5.97 -2.37 -53.53
CA LEU A 963 4.75 -2.87 -54.15
C LEU A 963 4.98 -4.17 -54.93
N ARG A 964 6.11 -4.28 -55.65
CA ARG A 964 6.50 -5.52 -56.34
C ARG A 964 6.62 -6.67 -55.36
N HIS A 965 7.41 -6.49 -54.29
CA HIS A 965 7.62 -7.54 -53.30
C HIS A 965 6.31 -7.98 -52.63
N TYR A 966 5.45 -7.04 -52.23
CA TYR A 966 4.12 -7.37 -51.67
C TYR A 966 3.25 -8.17 -52.65
N LEU A 967 3.19 -7.78 -53.93
CA LEU A 967 2.37 -8.47 -54.92
C LEU A 967 2.92 -9.88 -55.24
N GLU A 968 4.22 -10.08 -55.16
CA GLU A 968 4.88 -11.38 -55.36
C GLU A 968 4.76 -12.31 -54.13
N HIS A 969 4.82 -11.77 -52.91
CA HIS A 969 4.88 -12.52 -51.64
C HIS A 969 3.62 -12.33 -50.78
N ARG A 970 2.50 -11.92 -51.40
CA ARG A 970 1.27 -11.47 -50.73
C ARG A 970 0.81 -12.39 -49.61
N ALA A 971 0.77 -13.70 -49.85
CA ALA A 971 0.26 -14.69 -48.91
C ALA A 971 1.13 -14.79 -47.64
N ASP A 972 2.44 -14.62 -47.80
CA ASP A 972 3.40 -14.59 -46.71
C ASP A 972 3.23 -13.28 -45.92
N VAL A 973 3.29 -12.13 -46.59
CA VAL A 973 3.22 -10.79 -45.96
C VAL A 973 1.88 -10.50 -45.25
N VAL A 974 0.77 -11.12 -45.67
CA VAL A 974 -0.52 -11.01 -44.93
C VAL A 974 -0.79 -12.19 -43.99
N GLY A 975 0.08 -13.19 -43.96
CA GLY A 975 -0.03 -14.33 -43.03
C GLY A 975 0.00 -13.87 -41.57
N THR A 976 -0.72 -14.57 -40.70
CA THR A 976 -0.73 -14.29 -39.25
C THR A 976 -1.01 -15.58 -38.51
N GLY A 977 -0.41 -15.76 -37.33
CA GLY A 977 -0.73 -16.87 -36.44
C GLY A 977 -2.21 -16.88 -36.00
N PRO A 978 -2.70 -17.94 -35.34
CA PRO A 978 -4.07 -18.01 -34.87
C PRO A 978 -4.38 -16.86 -33.89
N VAL A 979 -5.45 -16.11 -34.17
CA VAL A 979 -5.96 -15.03 -33.33
C VAL A 979 -7.47 -15.25 -33.16
N GLN A 980 -7.93 -15.21 -31.90
CA GLN A 980 -9.33 -15.32 -31.52
C GLN A 980 -10.06 -13.98 -31.66
N ALA A 981 -11.39 -14.01 -31.80
CA ALA A 981 -12.21 -12.80 -31.80
C ALA A 981 -12.15 -12.08 -30.42
N PRO A 982 -12.39 -10.75 -30.36
CA PRO A 982 -12.39 -9.98 -29.12
C PRO A 982 -13.48 -10.39 -28.11
#